data_AF-R1GCW1-F1
#
_entry.id   AF-R1GCW1-F1
#
_cell.length_a   1.000
_cell.length_b   1.000
_cell.length_c   1.000
_cell.angle_alpha   90.00
_cell.angle_beta   90.00
_cell.angle_gamma   90.00
#
_symmetry.space_group_name_H-M   'P 1'
#
loop_
_entity.id
_entity.type
_entity.pdbx_description
1 polymer ?
#
loop_
_entity_poly.entity_id
_entity_poly.type
_entity_poly.pdbx_seq_one_letter_code
_entity_poly.pdbx_strand_id
1 'polypeptide(L)'
;MTCLTANRALMIVCTASTWKALRSPLSQIPGPWYAPFTTMHLRYGFATGNIWKVAENAHRKYGSVVRLGPRQVWIADKTAMQQILSTIDLPKVTMYAEISRDRFAPGLFGEIRPEPHRRLKRFLSPAFTVSYVDKLESYFAKSIGDLIAKYEAVLGGKGDGDPRGATVDLMDDLHNVALDIMGESSFGRGFGQTNPQKGAEEGADEKAWKMIPHAIFDGMTKRYQNVYVKRFLRSLGVDLKFDWPAEMVKAIDVVVERRASRPEAGRADVLQHFIEEGARPDTGVRMNTRDIVDQMSELLLAGSETTSGTIACLFLELVQNPAVKQKLLRSLPVLGPDDPVVDGRTVRLDRQYEYPNACIKENLRLHPIASEMGRRTGKQWVNLVGYSLPPGTVVSASYRDLHRNPQFWPEPERFWPERWLDDDRREGAPAPDMAAYYPFSAGKHSCIGINFAWAEVRMVAANLFARYDFDEMANQAIDYRQYITMQFKDGSWKPLSFHASGRTAPNRFLKGAMSERLASWDPQPVDRGVPSPELAELYEVWGRGQIGVLVTGNVMVDAAHPEAVGNAAVPSGAEASPRRLEAFRAVARAGKRHGSLVIAQISHPGRQCDVRVQPDPVVSASDVQLQGTVMGMRFGKPHAAQREELSRIVQQFQHAAAYLEIVVEA
;
A
#
# COMPACT_ATOMS: atom_id res chain seq x y z
N MET A 1 6.20 -11.16 56.61
CA MET A 1 6.76 -9.78 56.57
C MET A 1 7.11 -9.28 55.16
N THR A 2 7.37 -10.16 54.18
CA THR A 2 7.76 -9.81 52.79
C THR A 2 6.65 -9.19 51.92
N CYS A 3 5.38 -9.52 52.16
CA CYS A 3 4.25 -8.98 51.39
C CYS A 3 3.90 -7.52 51.77
N LEU A 4 4.05 -7.17 53.06
CA LEU A 4 3.81 -5.82 53.59
C LEU A 4 4.90 -4.82 53.19
N THR A 5 6.15 -5.26 53.08
CA THR A 5 7.26 -4.42 52.59
C THR A 5 7.17 -4.18 51.09
N ALA A 6 6.75 -5.16 50.30
CA ALA A 6 6.48 -5.00 48.86
C ALA A 6 5.35 -4.01 48.59
N ASN A 7 4.23 -4.09 49.33
CA ASN A 7 3.12 -3.14 49.19
C ASN A 7 3.50 -1.70 49.60
N ARG A 8 4.30 -1.53 50.66
CA ARG A 8 4.80 -0.20 51.05
C ARG A 8 5.78 0.37 50.01
N ALA A 9 6.68 -0.44 49.46
CA ALA A 9 7.60 -0.01 48.41
C ALA A 9 6.83 0.41 47.14
N LEU A 10 5.83 -0.37 46.73
CA LEU A 10 4.97 -0.04 45.59
C LEU A 10 4.21 1.28 45.81
N MET A 11 3.62 1.47 46.98
CA MET A 11 2.93 2.72 47.34
C MET A 11 3.86 3.93 47.33
N ILE A 12 5.10 3.80 47.81
CA ILE A 12 6.10 4.88 47.77
C ILE A 12 6.51 5.20 46.33
N VAL A 13 6.70 4.18 45.48
CA VAL A 13 7.04 4.37 44.06
C VAL A 13 5.88 5.04 43.30
N CYS A 14 4.63 4.63 43.54
CA CYS A 14 3.45 5.21 42.93
C CYS A 14 3.22 6.67 43.36
N THR A 15 3.36 6.97 44.65
CA THR A 15 3.23 8.35 45.16
C THR A 15 4.36 9.25 44.65
N ALA A 16 5.62 8.79 44.66
CA ALA A 16 6.74 9.54 44.10
C ALA A 16 6.59 9.79 42.58
N SER A 17 6.07 8.81 41.83
CA SER A 17 5.82 8.95 40.39
C SER A 17 4.71 9.95 40.11
N THR A 18 3.62 9.92 40.89
CA THR A 18 2.51 10.88 40.80
C THR A 18 2.95 12.29 41.14
N TRP A 19 3.75 12.45 42.18
CA TRP A 19 4.29 13.74 42.56
C TRP A 19 5.25 14.32 41.51
N LYS A 20 6.12 13.49 40.93
CA LYS A 20 6.98 13.87 39.78
C LYS A 20 6.16 14.23 38.53
N ALA A 21 5.06 13.52 38.27
CA ALA A 21 4.17 13.80 37.16
C ALA A 21 3.48 15.17 37.29
N LEU A 22 2.92 15.46 38.47
CA LEU A 22 2.21 16.71 38.77
C LEU A 22 3.13 17.94 38.80
N ARG A 23 4.34 17.78 39.35
CA ARG A 23 5.36 18.86 39.38
C ARG A 23 6.21 18.92 38.12
N SER A 24 5.91 18.11 37.10
CA SER A 24 6.64 18.15 35.85
C SER A 24 6.44 19.52 35.18
N PRO A 25 7.50 20.15 34.64
CA PRO A 25 7.35 21.36 33.82
C PRO A 25 6.46 21.15 32.58
N LEU A 26 6.28 19.89 32.18
CA LEU A 26 5.43 19.48 31.07
C LEU A 26 3.97 19.21 31.49
N SER A 27 3.58 19.47 32.75
CA SER A 27 2.21 19.21 33.23
C SER A 27 1.16 20.13 32.60
N GLN A 28 1.59 21.29 32.08
CA GLN A 28 0.72 22.25 31.38
C GLN A 28 0.39 21.84 29.94
N ILE A 29 1.12 20.88 29.38
CA ILE A 29 0.89 20.39 28.01
C ILE A 29 -0.24 19.36 28.07
N PRO A 30 -1.33 19.53 27.31
CA PRO A 30 -2.45 18.61 27.32
C PRO A 30 -2.05 17.23 26.77
N GLY A 31 -2.75 16.18 27.20
CA GLY A 31 -2.50 14.83 26.74
C GLY A 31 -3.25 13.77 27.54
N PRO A 32 -3.11 12.49 27.18
CA PRO A 32 -3.73 11.39 27.91
C PRO A 32 -3.30 11.36 29.38
N TRP A 33 -4.22 10.97 30.27
CA TRP A 33 -3.97 10.93 31.72
C TRP A 33 -2.76 10.06 32.10
N TYR A 34 -2.46 9.02 31.31
CA TYR A 34 -1.32 8.11 31.54
C TYR A 34 0.01 8.66 30.99
N ALA A 35 -0.01 9.69 30.15
CA ALA A 35 1.19 10.21 29.48
C ALA A 35 2.28 10.65 30.48
N PRO A 36 1.99 11.29 31.62
CA PRO A 36 3.04 11.64 32.59
C PRO A 36 3.80 10.46 33.19
N PHE A 37 3.26 9.23 33.08
CA PHE A 37 3.74 8.07 33.82
C PHE A 37 4.48 7.04 32.96
N THR A 38 4.09 6.87 31.70
CA THR A 38 4.55 5.73 30.89
C THR A 38 4.79 6.07 29.42
N THR A 39 5.66 5.28 28.81
CA THR A 39 5.92 5.27 27.34
C THR A 39 5.53 3.94 26.70
N MET A 40 4.86 3.04 27.41
CA MET A 40 4.57 1.70 26.88
C MET A 40 3.71 1.73 25.62
N HIS A 41 2.69 2.60 25.58
CA HIS A 41 1.85 2.78 24.40
C HIS A 41 2.63 3.32 23.19
N LEU A 42 3.61 4.22 23.39
CA LEU A 42 4.50 4.68 22.33
C LEU A 42 5.38 3.53 21.82
N ARG A 43 5.99 2.75 22.72
CA ARG A 43 6.81 1.59 22.33
C ARG A 43 5.99 0.56 21.55
N TYR A 44 4.77 0.29 21.98
CA TYR A 44 3.83 -0.58 21.26
C TYR A 44 3.45 -0.01 19.90
N GLY A 45 3.12 1.29 19.82
CA GLY A 45 2.82 1.98 18.57
C GLY A 45 3.96 1.90 17.57
N PHE A 46 5.19 2.20 18.00
CA PHE A 46 6.39 2.07 17.16
C PHE A 46 6.67 0.62 16.74
N ALA A 47 6.54 -0.35 17.65
CA ALA A 47 6.79 -1.77 17.34
C ALA A 47 5.74 -2.36 16.36
N THR A 48 4.50 -1.88 16.39
CA THR A 48 3.39 -2.38 15.55
C THR A 48 3.13 -1.53 14.30
N GLY A 49 3.92 -0.48 14.09
CA GLY A 49 3.73 0.47 13.00
C GLY A 49 2.47 1.36 13.13
N ASN A 50 1.86 1.45 14.32
CA ASN A 50 0.64 2.23 14.55
C ASN A 50 0.90 3.60 15.19
N ILE A 51 2.16 4.07 15.24
CA ILE A 51 2.49 5.31 15.95
C ILE A 51 1.75 6.53 15.39
N TRP A 52 1.61 6.64 14.06
CA TRP A 52 0.84 7.72 13.44
C TRP A 52 -0.61 7.77 13.92
N LYS A 53 -1.26 6.60 14.11
CA LYS A 53 -2.64 6.53 14.64
C LYS A 53 -2.71 7.05 16.08
N VAL A 54 -1.66 6.82 16.87
CA VAL A 54 -1.58 7.35 18.25
C VAL A 54 -1.41 8.87 18.21
N ALA A 55 -0.53 9.39 17.35
CA ALA A 55 -0.30 10.82 17.17
C ALA A 55 -1.57 11.53 16.68
N GLU A 56 -2.20 11.02 15.63
CA GLU A 56 -3.39 11.59 14.99
C GLU A 56 -4.57 11.66 15.96
N ASN A 57 -4.87 10.56 16.67
CA ASN A 57 -5.93 10.55 17.69
C ASN A 57 -5.64 11.52 18.83
N ALA A 58 -4.37 11.69 19.18
CA ALA A 58 -3.96 12.60 20.23
C ALA A 58 -4.09 14.07 19.80
N HIS A 59 -3.63 14.42 18.60
CA HIS A 59 -3.75 15.76 18.04
C HIS A 59 -5.22 16.16 17.84
N ARG A 60 -6.04 15.24 17.33
CA ARG A 60 -7.49 15.44 17.19
C ARG A 60 -8.18 15.77 18.52
N LYS A 61 -7.73 15.14 19.62
CA LYS A 61 -8.36 15.28 20.95
C LYS A 61 -7.79 16.43 21.78
N TYR A 62 -6.49 16.67 21.71
CA TYR A 62 -5.76 17.55 22.64
C TYR A 62 -5.18 18.82 21.97
N GLY A 63 -5.25 18.92 20.63
CA GLY A 63 -4.77 20.08 19.87
C GLY A 63 -3.38 19.88 19.26
N SER A 64 -2.75 20.97 18.82
CA SER A 64 -1.51 20.94 18.03
C SER A 64 -0.23 20.63 18.84
N VAL A 65 -0.27 20.73 20.18
CA VAL A 65 0.86 20.44 21.06
C VAL A 65 0.41 19.45 22.14
N VAL A 66 0.92 18.23 22.11
CA VAL A 66 0.40 17.13 22.95
C VAL A 66 1.52 16.40 23.68
N ARG A 67 1.29 16.06 24.95
CA ARG A 67 2.18 15.21 25.75
C ARG A 67 1.75 13.76 25.63
N LEU A 68 2.63 12.91 25.08
CA LEU A 68 2.40 11.46 24.95
C LEU A 68 3.32 10.61 25.83
N GLY A 69 4.07 11.23 26.74
CA GLY A 69 4.90 10.49 27.67
C GLY A 69 5.55 11.41 28.70
N PRO A 70 6.32 10.86 29.65
CA PRO A 70 6.89 11.66 30.74
C PRO A 70 7.77 12.82 30.23
N ARG A 71 8.47 12.61 29.11
CA ARG A 71 9.34 13.60 28.43
C ARG A 71 9.17 13.56 26.90
N GLN A 72 7.94 13.39 26.46
CA GLN A 72 7.58 13.06 25.08
C GLN A 72 6.46 14.03 24.65
N VAL A 73 6.79 14.96 23.75
CA VAL A 73 5.89 16.02 23.26
C VAL A 73 5.78 15.95 21.73
N TRP A 74 4.56 15.94 21.20
CA TRP A 74 4.23 15.81 19.78
C TRP A 74 3.66 17.12 19.28
N ILE A 75 4.06 17.54 18.09
CA ILE A 75 3.85 18.88 17.57
C ILE A 75 3.31 18.83 16.13
N ALA A 76 2.14 19.45 15.95
CA ALA A 76 1.46 19.69 14.68
C ALA A 76 1.07 21.17 14.53
N ASP A 77 1.94 22.08 15.01
CA ASP A 77 1.79 23.54 14.90
C ASP A 77 2.83 24.13 13.94
N LYS A 78 2.43 25.00 13.02
CA LYS A 78 3.33 25.55 11.99
C LYS A 78 4.49 26.38 12.55
N THR A 79 4.23 27.17 13.60
CA THR A 79 5.24 28.04 14.23
C THR A 79 6.24 27.20 15.02
N ALA A 80 5.73 26.25 15.81
CA ALA A 80 6.57 25.29 16.53
C ALA A 80 7.43 24.47 15.56
N MET A 81 6.85 24.04 14.43
CA MET A 81 7.55 23.26 13.41
C MET A 81 8.75 24.03 12.84
N GLN A 82 8.53 25.29 12.46
CA GLN A 82 9.60 26.17 11.98
C GLN A 82 10.69 26.37 13.06
N GLN A 83 10.28 26.51 14.32
CA GLN A 83 11.22 26.63 15.44
C GLN A 83 12.10 25.38 15.59
N ILE A 84 11.48 24.21 15.65
CA ILE A 84 12.17 22.93 15.85
C ILE A 84 13.13 22.61 14.70
N LEU A 85 12.74 22.89 13.46
CA LEU A 85 13.49 22.50 12.26
C LEU A 85 14.51 23.54 11.79
N SER A 86 14.30 24.83 12.08
CA SER A 86 15.10 25.90 11.47
C SER A 86 15.68 26.89 12.48
N THR A 87 14.86 27.56 13.30
CA THR A 87 15.38 28.67 14.13
C THR A 87 16.08 28.20 15.39
N ILE A 88 15.49 27.24 16.12
CA ILE A 88 16.11 26.58 17.27
C ILE A 88 16.97 25.40 16.81
N ASP A 89 16.55 24.73 15.73
CA ASP A 89 17.28 23.62 15.09
C ASP A 89 17.65 22.52 16.10
N LEU A 90 16.61 21.87 16.63
CA LEU A 90 16.80 20.81 17.62
C LEU A 90 17.49 19.60 16.98
N PRO A 91 18.47 18.97 17.66
CA PRO A 91 19.13 17.78 17.15
C PRO A 91 18.17 16.58 17.10
N LYS A 92 18.50 15.62 16.22
CA LYS A 92 17.82 14.33 16.11
C LYS A 92 17.83 13.57 17.44
N VAL A 93 16.77 12.79 17.71
CA VAL A 93 16.75 11.89 18.88
C VAL A 93 17.79 10.79 18.76
N THR A 94 18.22 10.24 19.90
CA THR A 94 19.20 9.14 19.94
C THR A 94 18.75 7.88 19.21
N MET A 95 17.45 7.73 18.95
CA MET A 95 16.89 6.59 18.20
C MET A 95 17.50 6.48 16.79
N TYR A 96 17.80 7.61 16.12
CA TYR A 96 18.42 7.59 14.79
C TYR A 96 19.76 6.84 14.80
N ALA A 97 20.62 7.12 15.79
CA ALA A 97 21.89 6.43 15.94
C ALA A 97 21.77 4.97 16.44
N GLU A 98 20.63 4.57 17.03
CA GLU A 98 20.38 3.19 17.46
C GLU A 98 19.96 2.28 16.29
N ILE A 99 19.37 2.87 15.25
CA ILE A 99 18.96 2.21 14.00
C ILE A 99 20.17 2.02 13.07
N SER A 100 21.15 2.93 13.12
CA SER A 100 22.42 2.77 12.40
C SER A 100 23.15 1.50 12.83
N ARG A 101 23.89 0.95 11.86
CA ARG A 101 24.76 -0.22 12.06
C ARG A 101 25.83 0.07 13.11
N ASP A 102 26.56 1.16 12.93
CA ASP A 102 27.52 1.69 13.89
C ASP A 102 26.99 2.99 14.49
N ARG A 103 26.78 3.00 15.81
CA ARG A 103 26.34 4.19 16.54
C ARG A 103 27.41 5.27 16.64
N PHE A 104 28.69 4.89 16.59
CA PHE A 104 29.82 5.81 16.78
C PHE A 104 30.30 6.43 15.46
N ALA A 105 30.07 5.72 14.35
CA ALA A 105 30.31 6.19 12.99
C ALA A 105 29.06 6.02 12.10
N PRO A 106 27.93 6.67 12.44
CA PRO A 106 26.71 6.57 11.64
C PRO A 106 26.87 7.33 10.31
N GLY A 107 26.10 6.94 9.29
CA GLY A 107 25.94 7.73 8.09
C GLY A 107 25.11 9.00 8.31
N LEU A 108 24.81 9.73 7.24
CA LEU A 108 24.13 11.03 7.34
C LEU A 108 22.76 10.91 8.04
N PHE A 109 22.02 9.82 7.79
CA PHE A 109 20.71 9.63 8.38
C PHE A 109 20.81 9.46 9.90
N GLY A 110 21.74 8.63 10.36
CA GLY A 110 21.95 8.30 11.77
C GLY A 110 22.72 9.34 12.59
N GLU A 111 23.47 10.23 11.95
CA GLU A 111 24.33 11.20 12.65
C GLU A 111 23.50 12.27 13.39
N ILE A 112 23.60 12.24 14.72
CA ILE A 112 22.88 13.14 15.63
C ILE A 112 23.73 14.33 16.11
N ARG A 113 25.06 14.27 15.90
CA ARG A 113 25.99 15.32 16.32
C ARG A 113 25.98 16.46 15.29
N PRO A 114 25.80 17.73 15.69
CA PRO A 114 25.63 18.84 14.74
C PRO A 114 26.79 19.03 13.75
N GLU A 115 28.03 19.04 14.23
CA GLU A 115 29.21 19.29 13.39
C GLU A 115 29.50 18.14 12.40
N PRO A 116 29.60 16.86 12.82
CA PRO A 116 29.72 15.74 11.90
C PRO A 116 28.57 15.68 10.87
N HIS A 117 27.32 15.90 11.29
CA HIS A 117 26.17 15.92 10.38
C HIS A 117 26.31 17.01 9.31
N ARG A 118 26.66 18.25 9.73
CA ARG A 118 26.85 19.38 8.80
C ARG A 118 27.93 19.06 7.76
N ARG A 119 29.02 18.46 8.19
CA ARG A 119 30.14 18.05 7.33
C ARG A 119 29.74 16.97 6.34
N LEU A 120 29.15 15.88 6.80
CA LEU A 120 28.62 14.82 5.92
C LEU A 120 27.62 15.36 4.91
N LYS A 121 26.68 16.21 5.34
CA LYS A 121 25.70 16.81 4.43
C LYS A 121 26.38 17.68 3.37
N ARG A 122 27.35 18.51 3.74
CA ARG A 122 28.09 19.37 2.80
C ARG A 122 28.85 18.55 1.77
N PHE A 123 29.47 17.44 2.18
CA PHE A 123 30.18 16.52 1.31
C PHE A 123 29.27 15.81 0.30
N LEU A 124 28.09 15.39 0.73
CA LEU A 124 27.14 14.67 -0.12
C LEU A 124 26.31 15.58 -1.03
N SER A 125 26.09 16.84 -0.66
CA SER A 125 25.18 17.75 -1.36
C SER A 125 25.44 17.93 -2.86
N PRO A 126 26.70 17.99 -3.37
CA PRO A 126 26.94 18.15 -4.81
C PRO A 126 26.29 17.06 -5.68
N ALA A 127 26.29 15.81 -5.20
CA ALA A 127 25.69 14.65 -5.88
C ALA A 127 24.15 14.66 -5.91
N PHE A 128 23.50 15.62 -5.24
CA PHE A 128 22.04 15.77 -5.20
C PHE A 128 21.56 17.14 -5.69
N THR A 129 22.43 17.90 -6.35
CA THR A 129 22.03 19.13 -7.04
C THR A 129 21.15 18.83 -8.24
N VAL A 130 20.30 19.79 -8.64
CA VAL A 130 19.47 19.67 -9.86
C VAL A 130 20.33 19.31 -11.08
N SER A 131 21.45 20.01 -11.30
CA SER A 131 22.33 19.75 -12.43
C SER A 131 22.99 18.38 -12.42
N TYR A 132 23.20 17.80 -11.23
CA TYR A 132 23.74 16.44 -11.13
C TYR A 132 22.65 15.41 -11.42
N VAL A 133 21.47 15.58 -10.82
CA VAL A 133 20.32 14.69 -11.03
C VAL A 133 19.86 14.68 -12.49
N ASP A 134 19.82 15.83 -13.16
CA ASP A 134 19.50 15.92 -14.59
C ASP A 134 20.43 15.01 -15.45
N LYS A 135 21.69 14.76 -15.02
CA LYS A 135 22.62 13.85 -15.72
C LYS A 135 22.35 12.37 -15.43
N LEU A 136 21.64 12.05 -14.35
CA LEU A 136 21.28 10.69 -13.97
C LEU A 136 19.99 10.21 -14.66
N GLU A 137 19.20 11.11 -15.25
CA GLU A 137 17.87 10.79 -15.81
C GLU A 137 17.92 9.72 -16.90
N SER A 138 19.04 9.53 -17.61
CA SER A 138 19.22 8.41 -18.54
C SER A 138 19.15 7.03 -17.86
N TYR A 139 19.63 6.92 -16.62
CA TYR A 139 19.53 5.70 -15.83
C TYR A 139 18.09 5.46 -15.37
N PHE A 140 17.37 6.55 -15.06
CA PHE A 140 15.97 6.49 -14.67
C PHE A 140 15.14 6.00 -15.84
N ALA A 141 15.38 6.58 -17.02
CA ALA A 141 14.72 6.22 -18.26
C ALA A 141 14.93 4.74 -18.62
N LYS A 142 16.15 4.20 -18.42
CA LYS A 142 16.44 2.79 -18.63
C LYS A 142 15.60 1.88 -17.73
N SER A 143 15.56 2.14 -16.42
CA SER A 143 14.79 1.32 -15.47
C SER A 143 13.27 1.45 -15.68
N ILE A 144 12.79 2.64 -16.06
CA ILE A 144 11.38 2.85 -16.45
C ILE A 144 11.06 2.11 -17.75
N GLY A 145 11.95 2.12 -18.73
CA GLY A 145 11.81 1.34 -19.96
C GLY A 145 11.77 -0.17 -19.70
N ASP A 146 12.61 -0.68 -18.79
CA ASP A 146 12.57 -2.07 -18.32
C ASP A 146 11.18 -2.41 -17.72
N LEU A 147 10.59 -1.50 -16.93
CA LEU A 147 9.23 -1.68 -16.37
C LEU A 147 8.13 -1.62 -17.45
N ILE A 148 8.22 -0.69 -18.40
CA ILE A 148 7.29 -0.61 -19.54
C ILE A 148 7.32 -1.91 -20.34
N ALA A 149 8.52 -2.42 -20.65
CA ALA A 149 8.68 -3.69 -21.35
C ALA A 149 8.08 -4.88 -20.59
N LYS A 150 8.17 -4.88 -19.24
CA LYS A 150 7.49 -5.87 -18.40
C LYS A 150 5.97 -5.79 -18.58
N TYR A 151 5.39 -4.60 -18.57
CA TYR A 151 3.94 -4.42 -18.75
C TYR A 151 3.47 -4.83 -20.13
N GLU A 152 4.22 -4.52 -21.18
CA GLU A 152 3.95 -5.00 -22.54
C GLU A 152 4.00 -6.52 -22.64
N ALA A 153 4.97 -7.18 -21.99
CA ALA A 153 5.04 -8.63 -21.97
C ALA A 153 3.84 -9.26 -21.25
N VAL A 154 3.34 -8.62 -20.18
CA VAL A 154 2.16 -9.09 -19.45
C VAL A 154 0.88 -8.87 -20.28
N LEU A 155 0.74 -7.72 -20.95
CA LEU A 155 -0.41 -7.39 -21.79
C LEU A 155 -0.43 -8.20 -23.10
N GLY A 156 0.73 -8.50 -23.69
CA GLY A 156 0.87 -9.32 -24.89
C GLY A 156 0.83 -10.83 -24.64
N GLY A 157 1.02 -11.25 -23.38
CA GLY A 157 0.74 -12.62 -22.94
C GLY A 157 -0.76 -12.90 -22.94
N LYS A 158 -1.17 -14.17 -22.99
CA LYS A 158 -2.53 -14.54 -22.62
C LYS A 158 -2.70 -14.22 -21.13
N GLY A 159 -3.07 -12.98 -20.81
CA GLY A 159 -3.42 -12.54 -19.48
C GLY A 159 -4.55 -13.38 -18.89
N ASP A 160 -5.01 -13.00 -17.72
CA ASP A 160 -5.94 -13.64 -16.77
C ASP A 160 -7.31 -14.08 -17.35
N GLY A 161 -7.49 -14.01 -18.67
CA GLY A 161 -8.71 -14.27 -19.41
C GLY A 161 -9.54 -13.02 -19.68
N ASP A 162 -9.12 -11.83 -19.21
CA ASP A 162 -9.81 -10.57 -19.50
C ASP A 162 -9.24 -9.92 -20.78
N PRO A 163 -10.04 -9.77 -21.85
CA PRO A 163 -9.60 -9.10 -23.09
C PRO A 163 -9.37 -7.59 -22.94
N ARG A 164 -9.55 -6.99 -21.75
CA ARG A 164 -9.49 -5.53 -21.52
C ARG A 164 -8.26 -5.04 -20.75
N GLY A 165 -7.37 -5.91 -20.25
CA GLY A 165 -6.18 -5.48 -19.50
C GLY A 165 -5.46 -6.60 -18.76
N ALA A 166 -4.59 -6.24 -17.81
CA ALA A 166 -3.84 -7.18 -16.97
C ALA A 166 -3.77 -6.74 -15.50
N THR A 167 -3.68 -7.70 -14.58
CA THR A 167 -3.52 -7.45 -13.14
C THR A 167 -2.04 -7.52 -12.75
N VAL A 168 -1.53 -6.49 -12.07
CA VAL A 168 -0.15 -6.44 -11.56
C VAL A 168 -0.11 -6.03 -10.08
N ASP A 169 0.97 -6.41 -9.39
CA ASP A 169 1.28 -5.89 -8.06
C ASP A 169 2.07 -4.58 -8.20
N LEU A 170 1.33 -3.48 -8.31
CA LEU A 170 1.92 -2.17 -8.55
C LEU A 170 2.89 -1.74 -7.43
N MET A 171 2.64 -2.11 -6.17
CA MET A 171 3.54 -1.72 -5.08
C MET A 171 4.90 -2.44 -5.24
N ASP A 172 4.88 -3.73 -5.57
CA ASP A 172 6.11 -4.49 -5.87
C ASP A 172 6.85 -3.90 -7.07
N ASP A 173 6.12 -3.58 -8.16
CA ASP A 173 6.70 -2.95 -9.35
C ASP A 173 7.36 -1.60 -9.07
N LEU A 174 6.68 -0.74 -8.31
CA LEU A 174 7.20 0.57 -7.91
C LEU A 174 8.42 0.45 -6.99
N HIS A 175 8.44 -0.57 -6.14
CA HIS A 175 9.60 -0.87 -5.30
C HIS A 175 10.79 -1.32 -6.14
N ASN A 176 10.55 -2.24 -7.07
CA ASN A 176 11.56 -2.80 -7.97
C ASN A 176 12.17 -1.73 -8.88
N VAL A 177 11.36 -0.85 -9.46
CA VAL A 177 11.88 0.25 -10.30
C VAL A 177 12.69 1.25 -9.48
N ALA A 178 12.24 1.62 -8.27
CA ALA A 178 12.98 2.53 -7.41
C ALA A 178 14.34 1.96 -6.98
N LEU A 179 14.36 0.66 -6.67
CA LEU A 179 15.58 -0.08 -6.36
C LEU A 179 16.57 -0.09 -7.53
N ASP A 180 16.10 -0.37 -8.75
CA ASP A 180 16.97 -0.40 -9.92
C ASP A 180 17.42 1.00 -10.34
N ILE A 181 16.59 2.04 -10.19
CA ILE A 181 16.98 3.44 -10.39
C ILE A 181 18.11 3.82 -9.41
N MET A 182 17.94 3.50 -8.12
CA MET A 182 18.97 3.74 -7.11
C MET A 182 20.22 2.89 -7.36
N GLY A 183 20.06 1.64 -7.80
CA GLY A 183 21.14 0.74 -8.22
C GLY A 183 21.98 1.34 -9.34
N GLU A 184 21.35 1.72 -10.45
CA GLU A 184 22.04 2.31 -11.61
C GLU A 184 22.66 3.68 -11.27
N SER A 185 21.98 4.51 -10.48
CA SER A 185 22.42 5.87 -10.15
C SER A 185 23.45 5.95 -9.02
N SER A 186 23.55 4.89 -8.20
CA SER A 186 24.42 4.86 -7.04
C SER A 186 25.54 3.83 -7.20
N PHE A 187 25.25 2.61 -7.65
CA PHE A 187 26.24 1.54 -7.80
C PHE A 187 26.66 1.30 -9.25
N GLY A 188 26.09 2.06 -10.20
CA GLY A 188 26.29 1.93 -11.64
C GLY A 188 25.66 0.70 -12.28
N ARG A 189 24.87 -0.04 -11.52
CA ARG A 189 24.17 -1.20 -12.04
C ARG A 189 22.92 -1.46 -11.20
N GLY A 190 21.81 -1.70 -11.88
CA GLY A 190 20.59 -2.17 -11.23
C GLY A 190 20.78 -3.55 -10.58
N PHE A 191 19.89 -3.89 -9.66
CA PHE A 191 19.82 -5.19 -9.01
C PHE A 191 19.00 -6.21 -9.79
N GLY A 192 18.51 -5.84 -10.98
CA GLY A 192 17.77 -6.73 -11.88
C GLY A 192 16.37 -7.05 -11.36
N GLN A 193 15.74 -6.10 -10.67
CA GLN A 193 14.41 -6.25 -10.10
C GLN A 193 13.32 -5.96 -11.13
N THR A 194 13.51 -4.99 -12.03
CA THR A 194 12.59 -4.75 -13.16
C THR A 194 12.91 -5.63 -14.36
N ASN A 195 14.18 -5.99 -14.56
CA ASN A 195 14.63 -6.83 -15.66
C ASN A 195 15.49 -8.00 -15.14
N PRO A 196 14.91 -9.20 -14.96
CA PRO A 196 15.64 -10.36 -14.45
C PRO A 196 16.79 -10.85 -15.34
N GLN A 197 16.76 -10.53 -16.64
CA GLN A 197 17.85 -10.84 -17.58
C GLN A 197 19.08 -9.95 -17.37
N LYS A 198 18.93 -8.84 -16.64
CA LYS A 198 20.07 -8.02 -16.21
C LYS A 198 20.89 -8.83 -15.20
N GLY A 199 22.03 -9.33 -15.65
CA GLY A 199 23.03 -9.97 -14.79
C GLY A 199 23.64 -8.97 -13.81
N ALA A 200 24.20 -9.51 -12.73
CA ALA A 200 24.92 -8.78 -11.70
C ALA A 200 26.14 -8.05 -12.26
N GLU A 201 26.69 -7.15 -11.43
CA GLU A 201 27.90 -6.44 -11.76
C GLU A 201 29.08 -7.40 -11.93
N GLU A 202 29.99 -7.09 -12.86
CA GLU A 202 31.13 -7.95 -13.18
C GLU A 202 31.99 -8.22 -11.93
N GLY A 203 32.11 -9.50 -11.57
CA GLY A 203 32.85 -9.96 -10.38
C GLY A 203 32.02 -10.06 -9.10
N ALA A 204 30.79 -9.57 -9.08
CA ALA A 204 29.84 -9.81 -7.99
C ALA A 204 29.14 -11.16 -8.15
N ASP A 205 28.84 -11.81 -7.03
CA ASP A 205 28.02 -13.03 -7.04
C ASP A 205 26.57 -12.69 -7.41
N GLU A 206 26.04 -13.36 -8.43
CA GLU A 206 24.71 -13.09 -8.99
C GLU A 206 23.59 -13.17 -7.95
N LYS A 207 23.65 -14.22 -7.11
CA LYS A 207 22.64 -14.46 -6.08
C LYS A 207 22.75 -13.42 -4.98
N ALA A 208 23.97 -13.10 -4.53
CA ALA A 208 24.20 -12.04 -3.55
C ALA A 208 23.68 -10.70 -4.06
N TRP A 209 24.00 -10.31 -5.30
CA TRP A 209 23.60 -9.04 -5.91
C TRP A 209 22.08 -8.87 -5.94
N LYS A 210 21.36 -9.91 -6.42
CA LYS A 210 19.90 -9.91 -6.49
C LYS A 210 19.21 -9.96 -5.13
N MET A 211 19.90 -10.44 -4.08
CA MET A 211 19.38 -10.45 -2.70
C MET A 211 19.62 -9.14 -1.94
N ILE A 212 20.48 -8.23 -2.42
CA ILE A 212 20.80 -6.97 -1.74
C ILE A 212 19.53 -6.19 -1.35
N PRO A 213 18.56 -5.95 -2.25
CA PRO A 213 17.35 -5.22 -1.89
C PRO A 213 16.58 -5.83 -0.72
N HIS A 214 16.27 -7.13 -0.81
CA HIS A 214 15.51 -7.87 0.20
C HIS A 214 16.20 -7.84 1.56
N ALA A 215 17.53 -8.04 1.58
CA ALA A 215 18.35 -7.99 2.78
C ALA A 215 18.27 -6.62 3.50
N ILE A 216 18.27 -5.53 2.74
CA ILE A 216 18.21 -4.17 3.30
C ILE A 216 16.84 -3.91 3.93
N PHE A 217 15.77 -4.24 3.21
CA PHE A 217 14.39 -3.98 3.64
C PHE A 217 13.98 -4.80 4.86
N ASP A 218 14.16 -6.12 4.80
CA ASP A 218 13.88 -7.01 5.93
C ASP A 218 14.73 -6.65 7.16
N GLY A 219 16.01 -6.32 6.92
CA GLY A 219 16.94 -5.89 7.95
C GLY A 219 16.46 -4.63 8.67
N MET A 220 15.97 -3.63 7.94
CA MET A 220 15.51 -2.37 8.52
C MET A 220 14.25 -2.53 9.36
N THR A 221 13.22 -3.22 8.85
CA THR A 221 11.97 -3.46 9.59
C THR A 221 12.27 -4.17 10.92
N LYS A 222 13.11 -5.20 10.90
CA LYS A 222 13.56 -5.91 12.10
C LYS A 222 14.37 -5.02 13.04
N ARG A 223 15.25 -4.14 12.54
CA ARG A 223 16.01 -3.19 13.38
C ARG A 223 15.09 -2.23 14.11
N TYR A 224 14.05 -1.75 13.45
CA TYR A 224 13.08 -0.83 14.05
C TYR A 224 12.21 -1.52 15.10
N GLN A 225 11.63 -2.68 14.77
CA GLN A 225 10.82 -3.47 15.68
C GLN A 225 11.58 -3.87 16.95
N ASN A 226 12.87 -4.18 16.82
CA ASN A 226 13.72 -4.63 17.93
C ASN A 226 14.51 -3.50 18.61
N VAL A 227 14.33 -2.23 18.23
CA VAL A 227 15.15 -1.11 18.76
C VAL A 227 15.08 -1.00 20.29
N TYR A 228 13.90 -1.24 20.87
CA TYR A 228 13.70 -1.20 22.32
C TYR A 228 14.25 -2.44 23.03
N VAL A 229 14.21 -3.61 22.38
CA VAL A 229 14.83 -4.85 22.87
C VAL A 229 16.35 -4.70 22.89
N LYS A 230 16.95 -4.20 21.81
CA LYS A 230 18.38 -3.89 21.71
C LYS A 230 18.81 -2.93 22.83
N ARG A 231 18.07 -1.84 23.02
CA ARG A 231 18.35 -0.87 24.09
C ARG A 231 18.26 -1.49 25.48
N PHE A 232 17.30 -2.37 25.72
CA PHE A 232 17.16 -3.09 26.98
C PHE A 232 18.34 -4.04 27.22
N LEU A 233 18.67 -4.90 26.25
CA LEU A 233 19.80 -5.84 26.37
C LEU A 233 21.13 -5.12 26.58
N ARG A 234 21.34 -3.98 25.92
CA ARG A 234 22.53 -3.15 26.14
C ARG A 234 22.57 -2.54 27.54
N SER A 235 21.42 -2.20 28.12
CA SER A 235 21.38 -1.75 29.53
C SER A 235 21.79 -2.85 30.51
N LEU A 236 21.77 -4.11 30.08
CA LEU A 236 22.29 -5.28 30.79
C LEU A 236 23.72 -5.65 30.39
N GLY A 237 24.39 -4.82 29.58
CA GLY A 237 25.76 -5.06 29.10
C GLY A 237 25.88 -5.93 27.84
N VAL A 238 24.76 -6.33 27.22
CA VAL A 238 24.76 -7.16 26.00
C VAL A 238 24.57 -6.29 24.76
N ASP A 239 25.58 -6.19 23.90
CA ASP A 239 25.51 -5.44 22.65
C ASP A 239 25.19 -6.34 21.45
N LEU A 240 23.93 -6.34 21.03
CA LEU A 240 23.50 -7.00 19.79
C LEU A 240 23.90 -6.17 18.57
N LYS A 241 24.79 -6.72 17.74
CA LYS A 241 25.14 -6.16 16.44
C LYS A 241 24.28 -6.81 15.36
N PHE A 242 23.53 -5.99 14.62
CA PHE A 242 22.87 -6.40 13.38
C PHE A 242 23.73 -5.91 12.22
N ASP A 243 24.70 -6.74 11.81
CA ASP A 243 25.50 -6.43 10.64
C ASP A 243 24.67 -6.58 9.36
N TRP A 244 25.13 -5.98 8.28
CA TRP A 244 24.60 -6.30 6.94
C TRP A 244 24.98 -7.74 6.58
N PRO A 245 24.22 -8.44 5.73
CA PRO A 245 24.65 -9.76 5.25
C PRO A 245 26.05 -9.67 4.64
N ALA A 246 26.93 -10.61 5.02
CA ALA A 246 28.33 -10.58 4.61
C ALA A 246 28.47 -10.62 3.08
N GLU A 247 27.55 -11.30 2.41
CA GLU A 247 27.44 -11.41 0.97
C GLU A 247 27.14 -10.06 0.30
N MET A 248 26.30 -9.24 0.93
CA MET A 248 26.00 -7.88 0.45
C MET A 248 27.20 -6.95 0.61
N VAL A 249 27.87 -6.99 1.78
CA VAL A 249 29.07 -6.19 2.03
C VAL A 249 30.15 -6.52 0.99
N LYS A 250 30.38 -7.82 0.77
CA LYS A 250 31.34 -8.30 -0.22
C LYS A 250 30.98 -7.84 -1.64
N ALA A 251 29.69 -7.88 -2.01
CA ALA A 251 29.24 -7.43 -3.32
C ALA A 251 29.53 -5.94 -3.54
N ILE A 252 29.25 -5.08 -2.54
CA ILE A 252 29.54 -3.64 -2.65
C ILE A 252 31.05 -3.38 -2.63
N ASP A 253 31.81 -4.07 -1.78
CA ASP A 253 33.28 -3.95 -1.72
C ASP A 253 33.91 -4.22 -3.10
N VAL A 254 33.47 -5.28 -3.78
CA VAL A 254 33.95 -5.62 -5.14
C VAL A 254 33.69 -4.48 -6.13
N VAL A 255 32.51 -3.83 -6.07
CA VAL A 255 32.19 -2.71 -6.95
C VAL A 255 33.08 -1.51 -6.68
N VAL A 256 33.33 -1.19 -5.39
CA VAL A 256 34.21 -0.10 -5.00
C VAL A 256 35.66 -0.38 -5.45
N GLU A 257 36.17 -1.59 -5.21
CA GLU A 257 37.54 -2.00 -5.61
C GLU A 257 37.73 -1.99 -7.13
N ARG A 258 36.75 -2.51 -7.89
CA ARG A 258 36.77 -2.49 -9.36
C ARG A 258 36.85 -1.06 -9.89
N ARG A 259 36.02 -0.16 -9.39
CA ARG A 259 36.00 1.24 -9.84
C ARG A 259 37.24 2.03 -9.45
N ALA A 260 37.77 1.75 -8.27
CA ALA A 260 39.04 2.34 -7.84
C ALA A 260 40.22 1.86 -8.71
N SER A 261 40.19 0.62 -9.20
CA SER A 261 41.25 0.05 -10.04
C SER A 261 41.07 0.29 -11.55
N ARG A 262 39.84 0.49 -12.02
CA ARG A 262 39.47 0.78 -13.41
C ARG A 262 38.49 1.94 -13.46
N PRO A 263 38.97 3.20 -13.47
CA PRO A 263 38.09 4.36 -13.58
C PRO A 263 37.30 4.32 -14.89
N GLU A 264 35.97 4.29 -14.80
CA GLU A 264 35.09 4.40 -15.98
C GLU A 264 34.96 5.89 -16.35
N ALA A 265 35.80 6.34 -17.28
CA ALA A 265 35.81 7.74 -17.72
C ALA A 265 34.43 8.18 -18.21
N GLY A 266 33.86 9.23 -17.59
CA GLY A 266 32.61 9.86 -18.01
C GLY A 266 31.33 9.31 -17.36
N ARG A 267 31.41 8.30 -16.48
CA ARG A 267 30.24 7.83 -15.72
C ARG A 267 29.94 8.76 -14.54
N ALA A 268 28.82 9.48 -14.60
CA ALA A 268 28.33 10.28 -13.48
C ALA A 268 27.37 9.43 -12.63
N ASP A 269 27.82 8.93 -11.49
CA ASP A 269 26.95 8.29 -10.50
C ASP A 269 27.39 8.63 -9.07
N VAL A 270 26.52 8.41 -8.09
CA VAL A 270 26.79 8.89 -6.72
C VAL A 270 28.05 8.23 -6.14
N LEU A 271 28.32 6.95 -6.45
CA LEU A 271 29.54 6.28 -6.00
C LEU A 271 30.81 6.88 -6.61
N GLN A 272 30.77 7.32 -7.87
CA GLN A 272 31.92 7.98 -8.48
C GLN A 272 32.28 9.27 -7.72
N HIS A 273 31.28 10.06 -7.30
CA HIS A 273 31.48 11.22 -6.43
C HIS A 273 32.15 10.85 -5.10
N PHE A 274 31.74 9.73 -4.47
CA PHE A 274 32.40 9.22 -3.26
C PHE A 274 33.85 8.79 -3.49
N ILE A 275 34.14 8.16 -4.62
CA ILE A 275 35.49 7.67 -4.95
C ILE A 275 36.45 8.84 -5.22
N GLU A 276 35.99 9.85 -5.97
CA GLU A 276 36.78 11.00 -6.40
C GLU A 276 36.97 12.03 -5.27
N GLU A 277 35.89 12.40 -4.58
CA GLU A 277 35.89 13.49 -3.61
C GLU A 277 35.95 13.02 -2.14
N GLY A 278 36.01 11.72 -1.89
CA GLY A 278 35.77 11.03 -0.61
C GLY A 278 36.61 11.38 0.62
N ALA A 279 37.29 12.52 0.70
CA ALA A 279 37.89 12.99 1.95
C ALA A 279 36.79 13.25 3.00
N ARG A 280 36.83 12.51 4.12
CA ARG A 280 35.93 12.76 5.26
C ARG A 280 36.17 14.19 5.75
N PRO A 281 35.16 15.06 5.81
CA PRO A 281 35.42 16.46 6.15
C PRO A 281 35.75 16.68 7.63
N ASP A 282 35.55 15.69 8.51
CA ASP A 282 35.84 15.77 9.95
C ASP A 282 37.28 15.42 10.31
N THR A 283 37.93 14.57 9.51
CA THR A 283 39.31 14.11 9.76
C THR A 283 40.27 14.46 8.63
N GLY A 284 39.76 14.87 7.47
CA GLY A 284 40.54 14.96 6.23
C GLY A 284 40.97 13.60 5.67
N VAL A 285 40.62 12.51 6.35
CA VAL A 285 40.98 11.14 5.97
C VAL A 285 40.02 10.68 4.89
N ARG A 286 40.54 10.17 3.78
CA ARG A 286 39.73 9.54 2.73
C ARG A 286 38.83 8.45 3.34
N MET A 287 37.54 8.49 3.02
CA MET A 287 36.59 7.44 3.38
C MET A 287 37.17 6.10 2.93
N ASN A 288 37.27 5.17 3.87
CA ASN A 288 37.65 3.81 3.52
C ASN A 288 36.46 3.10 2.84
N THR A 289 36.70 1.95 2.22
CA THR A 289 35.67 1.17 1.52
C THR A 289 34.43 0.93 2.40
N ARG A 290 34.65 0.62 3.68
CA ARG A 290 33.57 0.39 4.64
C ARG A 290 32.69 1.62 4.87
N ASP A 291 33.27 2.82 4.92
CA ASP A 291 32.52 4.07 5.07
C ASP A 291 31.64 4.34 3.85
N ILE A 292 32.16 4.03 2.66
CA ILE A 292 31.42 4.14 1.40
C ILE A 292 30.27 3.14 1.40
N VAL A 293 30.50 1.87 1.74
CA VAL A 293 29.47 0.82 1.82
C VAL A 293 28.33 1.24 2.76
N ASP A 294 28.65 1.76 3.94
CA ASP A 294 27.64 2.18 4.91
C ASP A 294 26.78 3.34 4.38
N GLN A 295 27.41 4.37 3.79
CA GLN A 295 26.68 5.50 3.25
C GLN A 295 25.84 5.12 2.02
N MET A 296 26.39 4.30 1.13
CA MET A 296 25.68 3.82 -0.05
C MET A 296 24.48 2.95 0.31
N SER A 297 24.61 2.13 1.36
CA SER A 297 23.49 1.33 1.88
C SER A 297 22.40 2.22 2.50
N GLU A 298 22.77 3.28 3.24
CA GLU A 298 21.81 4.25 3.77
C GLU A 298 21.09 5.00 2.65
N LEU A 299 21.79 5.39 1.58
CA LEU A 299 21.21 6.06 0.41
C LEU A 299 20.23 5.17 -0.34
N LEU A 300 20.62 3.92 -0.65
CA LEU A 300 19.77 2.96 -1.35
C LEU A 300 18.44 2.75 -0.63
N LEU A 301 18.50 2.57 0.69
CA LEU A 301 17.34 2.40 1.54
C LEU A 301 16.44 3.64 1.57
N ALA A 302 17.04 4.81 1.83
CA ALA A 302 16.31 6.06 1.95
C ALA A 302 15.65 6.47 0.63
N GLY A 303 16.33 6.26 -0.51
CA GLY A 303 15.83 6.61 -1.83
C GLY A 303 14.73 5.66 -2.32
N SER A 304 14.92 4.35 -2.17
CA SER A 304 14.02 3.38 -2.83
C SER A 304 12.65 3.28 -2.13
N GLU A 305 12.63 3.15 -0.80
CA GLU A 305 11.36 2.96 -0.07
C GLU A 305 10.48 4.19 -0.09
N THR A 306 11.10 5.36 0.11
CA THR A 306 10.34 6.60 0.25
C THR A 306 9.74 7.02 -1.08
N THR A 307 10.50 6.90 -2.18
CA THR A 307 9.98 7.21 -3.51
C THR A 307 8.90 6.21 -3.92
N SER A 308 9.15 4.90 -3.83
CA SER A 308 8.15 3.87 -4.20
C SER A 308 6.85 4.03 -3.42
N GLY A 309 6.91 4.23 -2.10
CA GLY A 309 5.73 4.47 -1.27
C GLY A 309 4.99 5.77 -1.64
N THR A 310 5.73 6.83 -2.00
CA THR A 310 5.14 8.09 -2.47
C THR A 310 4.38 7.88 -3.77
N ILE A 311 4.97 7.18 -4.74
CA ILE A 311 4.34 6.91 -6.03
C ILE A 311 3.13 6.00 -5.84
N ALA A 312 3.22 4.97 -4.99
CA ALA A 312 2.09 4.08 -4.71
C ALA A 312 0.90 4.83 -4.09
N CYS A 313 1.14 5.73 -3.13
CA CYS A 313 0.07 6.58 -2.59
C CYS A 313 -0.53 7.52 -3.65
N LEU A 314 0.30 8.05 -4.56
CA LEU A 314 -0.18 8.89 -5.67
C LEU A 314 -1.11 8.12 -6.59
N PHE A 315 -0.72 6.92 -6.99
CA PHE A 315 -1.55 6.06 -7.83
C PHE A 315 -2.86 5.72 -7.14
N LEU A 316 -2.80 5.35 -5.86
CA LEU A 316 -3.98 5.05 -5.07
C LEU A 316 -4.96 6.23 -5.00
N GLU A 317 -4.47 7.43 -4.70
CA GLU A 317 -5.31 8.63 -4.67
C GLU A 317 -5.92 8.94 -6.04
N LEU A 318 -5.17 8.74 -7.13
CA LEU A 318 -5.69 8.96 -8.47
C LEU A 318 -6.79 7.96 -8.83
N VAL A 319 -6.59 6.66 -8.60
CA VAL A 319 -7.62 5.65 -8.92
C VAL A 319 -8.87 5.79 -8.05
N GLN A 320 -8.71 6.23 -6.79
CA GLN A 320 -9.83 6.49 -5.87
C GLN A 320 -10.55 7.81 -6.11
N ASN A 321 -9.98 8.71 -6.93
CA ASN A 321 -10.59 9.99 -7.30
C ASN A 321 -10.75 10.09 -8.84
N PRO A 322 -11.75 9.42 -9.45
CA PRO A 322 -11.87 9.32 -10.92
C PRO A 322 -11.92 10.66 -11.65
N ALA A 323 -12.55 11.68 -11.07
CA ALA A 323 -12.59 13.02 -11.66
C ALA A 323 -11.20 13.66 -11.76
N VAL A 324 -10.35 13.44 -10.75
CA VAL A 324 -8.98 13.92 -10.71
C VAL A 324 -8.10 13.12 -11.67
N LYS A 325 -8.26 11.78 -11.73
CA LYS A 325 -7.60 10.91 -12.72
C LYS A 325 -7.91 11.37 -14.14
N GLN A 326 -9.18 11.63 -14.47
CA GLN A 326 -9.56 12.08 -15.80
C GLN A 326 -8.96 13.43 -16.18
N LYS A 327 -8.80 14.36 -15.23
CA LYS A 327 -8.10 15.63 -15.48
C LYS A 327 -6.61 15.41 -15.72
N LEU A 328 -5.98 14.53 -14.93
CA LEU A 328 -4.58 14.13 -15.11
C LEU A 328 -4.36 13.54 -16.50
N LEU A 329 -5.13 12.52 -16.88
CA LEU A 329 -5.02 11.86 -18.18
C LEU A 329 -5.24 12.84 -19.34
N ARG A 330 -6.18 13.78 -19.21
CA ARG A 330 -6.40 14.86 -20.21
C ARG A 330 -5.24 15.85 -20.33
N SER A 331 -4.44 16.02 -19.27
CA SER A 331 -3.28 16.92 -19.28
C SER A 331 -2.01 16.28 -19.83
N LEU A 332 -1.92 14.95 -19.84
CA LEU A 332 -0.76 14.20 -20.30
C LEU A 332 -0.86 13.89 -21.81
N PRO A 333 0.28 13.79 -22.52
CA PRO A 333 0.27 13.20 -23.86
C PRO A 333 -0.13 11.72 -23.77
N VAL A 334 -0.76 11.21 -24.83
CA VAL A 334 -0.98 9.77 -24.99
C VAL A 334 0.24 9.19 -25.69
N LEU A 335 0.93 8.27 -25.02
CA LEU A 335 2.15 7.63 -25.51
C LEU A 335 1.92 6.13 -25.68
N GLY A 336 2.57 5.55 -26.70
CA GLY A 336 2.70 4.12 -26.87
C GLY A 336 3.89 3.54 -26.08
N PRO A 337 4.02 2.20 -26.07
CA PRO A 337 5.12 1.53 -25.37
C PRO A 337 6.50 1.84 -25.96
N ASP A 338 6.58 2.01 -27.28
CA ASP A 338 7.82 2.30 -28.01
C ASP A 338 8.19 3.80 -28.01
N ASP A 339 7.30 4.67 -27.54
CA ASP A 339 7.60 6.10 -27.46
C ASP A 339 8.71 6.36 -26.43
N PRO A 340 9.57 7.37 -26.64
CA PRO A 340 10.64 7.70 -25.71
C PRO A 340 10.13 7.98 -24.29
N VAL A 341 10.92 7.58 -23.29
CA VAL A 341 10.65 7.93 -21.90
C VAL A 341 10.83 9.43 -21.72
N VAL A 342 9.81 10.09 -21.18
CA VAL A 342 9.83 11.53 -20.87
C VAL A 342 10.75 11.76 -19.66
N ASP A 343 11.72 12.65 -19.82
CA ASP A 343 12.71 12.97 -18.80
C ASP A 343 12.17 13.89 -17.68
N GLY A 344 12.84 13.90 -16.54
CA GLY A 344 12.39 14.59 -15.34
C GLY A 344 12.47 16.11 -15.48
N ARG A 345 13.42 16.61 -16.27
CA ARG A 345 13.56 18.02 -16.62
C ARG A 345 12.34 18.51 -17.41
N THR A 346 11.88 17.74 -18.39
CA THR A 346 10.70 18.04 -19.22
C THR A 346 9.45 18.09 -18.35
N VAL A 347 9.22 17.06 -17.52
CA VAL A 347 8.09 17.03 -16.59
C VAL A 347 8.13 18.19 -15.58
N ARG A 348 9.32 18.68 -15.22
CA ARG A 348 9.47 19.81 -14.29
C ARG A 348 9.18 21.18 -14.91
N LEU A 349 9.56 21.40 -16.17
CA LEU A 349 9.60 22.73 -16.78
C LEU A 349 8.44 23.02 -17.73
N ASP A 350 7.88 21.99 -18.37
CA ASP A 350 6.81 22.16 -19.33
C ASP A 350 5.45 22.31 -18.63
N ARG A 351 4.67 23.29 -19.11
CA ARG A 351 3.35 23.64 -18.58
C ARG A 351 2.34 22.51 -18.71
N GLN A 352 2.48 21.62 -19.70
CA GLN A 352 1.59 20.45 -19.83
C GLN A 352 1.62 19.55 -18.58
N TYR A 353 2.76 19.50 -17.88
CA TYR A 353 2.93 18.68 -16.67
C TYR A 353 2.62 19.42 -15.37
N GLU A 354 2.08 20.63 -15.42
CA GLU A 354 1.75 21.41 -14.23
C GLU A 354 0.71 20.70 -13.34
N TYR A 355 -0.34 20.14 -13.94
CA TYR A 355 -1.36 19.39 -13.21
C TYR A 355 -0.83 18.07 -12.63
N PRO A 356 -0.05 17.24 -13.36
CA PRO A 356 0.68 16.12 -12.76
C PRO A 356 1.55 16.52 -11.56
N ASN A 357 2.28 17.62 -11.65
CA ASN A 357 3.07 18.13 -10.52
C ASN A 357 2.20 18.57 -9.34
N ALA A 358 1.04 19.16 -9.60
CA ALA A 358 0.05 19.50 -8.58
C ALA A 358 -0.46 18.24 -7.85
N CYS A 359 -0.75 17.17 -8.58
CA CYS A 359 -1.13 15.87 -7.99
C CYS A 359 -0.02 15.32 -7.09
N ILE A 360 1.25 15.38 -7.53
CA ILE A 360 2.39 14.92 -6.71
C ILE A 360 2.52 15.75 -5.42
N LYS A 361 2.39 17.09 -5.50
CA LYS A 361 2.46 17.97 -4.33
C LYS A 361 1.34 17.67 -3.32
N GLU A 362 0.12 17.46 -3.82
CA GLU A 362 -1.04 17.12 -2.99
C GLU A 362 -0.90 15.75 -2.35
N ASN A 363 -0.37 14.77 -3.09
CA ASN A 363 -0.05 13.46 -2.54
C ASN A 363 0.99 13.56 -1.42
N LEU A 364 2.07 14.32 -1.61
CA LEU A 364 3.10 14.54 -0.58
C LEU A 364 2.56 15.26 0.67
N ARG A 365 1.50 16.08 0.53
CA ARG A 365 0.79 16.70 1.65
C ARG A 365 -0.02 15.67 2.42
N LEU A 366 -0.83 14.88 1.71
CA LEU A 366 -1.71 13.90 2.36
C LEU A 366 -0.93 12.74 2.94
N HIS A 367 0.08 12.25 2.23
CA HIS A 367 0.82 11.04 2.52
C HIS A 367 2.32 11.28 2.69
N PRO A 368 2.74 12.09 3.68
CA PRO A 368 4.15 12.25 3.97
C PRO A 368 4.70 10.92 4.48
N ILE A 369 5.53 10.27 3.66
CA ILE A 369 6.04 8.91 3.94
C ILE A 369 6.79 8.85 5.27
N ALA A 370 7.57 9.88 5.63
CA ALA A 370 8.16 10.01 6.95
C ALA A 370 7.41 11.08 7.76
N SER A 371 6.37 10.69 8.52
CA SER A 371 5.49 11.66 9.20
C SER A 371 5.86 12.01 10.63
N GLU A 372 6.51 11.13 11.40
CA GLU A 372 6.80 11.35 12.83
C GLU A 372 8.30 11.46 13.09
N MET A 373 8.82 12.69 13.08
CA MET A 373 10.27 12.93 13.10
C MET A 373 10.74 13.44 14.46
N GLY A 374 11.39 12.55 15.23
CA GLY A 374 11.87 12.86 16.58
C GLY A 374 13.06 13.83 16.63
N ARG A 375 12.93 14.90 17.41
CA ARG A 375 14.00 15.80 17.87
C ARG A 375 14.15 15.77 19.37
N ARG A 376 15.22 16.35 19.90
CA ARG A 376 15.48 16.39 21.34
C ARG A 376 16.02 17.75 21.79
N THR A 377 15.48 18.29 22.87
CA THR A 377 16.07 19.48 23.51
C THR A 377 17.45 19.14 24.06
N GLY A 378 18.38 20.09 23.93
CA GLY A 378 19.77 19.93 24.36
C GLY A 378 19.93 19.99 25.88
N LYS A 379 20.98 20.69 26.32
CA LYS A 379 21.27 20.93 27.75
C LYS A 379 20.52 22.13 28.33
N GLN A 380 19.93 22.96 27.46
CA GLN A 380 19.22 24.18 27.83
C GLN A 380 17.70 23.98 27.75
N TRP A 381 16.98 24.83 28.48
CA TRP A 381 15.53 24.95 28.35
C TRP A 381 15.18 25.55 27.00
N VAL A 382 14.05 25.12 26.44
CA VAL A 382 13.57 25.56 25.13
C VAL A 382 12.14 26.04 25.26
N ASN A 383 11.86 27.29 24.88
CA ASN A 383 10.50 27.79 24.82
C ASN A 383 9.92 27.50 23.43
N LEU A 384 8.81 26.77 23.38
CA LEU A 384 8.14 26.36 22.15
C LEU A 384 6.65 26.71 22.27
N VAL A 385 6.20 27.70 21.50
CA VAL A 385 4.80 28.19 21.45
C VAL A 385 4.17 28.32 22.86
N GLY A 386 4.84 29.08 23.74
CA GLY A 386 4.37 29.34 25.10
C GLY A 386 4.69 28.25 26.14
N TYR A 387 5.18 27.08 25.73
CA TYR A 387 5.58 26.00 26.66
C TYR A 387 7.08 25.99 26.89
N SER A 388 7.51 25.88 28.16
CA SER A 388 8.93 25.75 28.51
C SER A 388 9.32 24.27 28.66
N LEU A 389 10.10 23.78 27.69
CA LEU A 389 10.53 22.39 27.62
C LEU A 389 11.87 22.21 28.35
N PRO A 390 11.95 21.30 29.34
CA PRO A 390 13.18 21.03 30.06
C PRO A 390 14.22 20.32 29.18
N PRO A 391 15.51 20.41 29.53
CA PRO A 391 16.61 19.73 28.84
C PRO A 391 16.38 18.22 28.65
N GLY A 392 16.64 17.69 27.46
CA GLY A 392 16.45 16.28 27.12
C GLY A 392 15.01 15.81 26.94
N THR A 393 14.07 16.72 26.68
CA THR A 393 12.70 16.42 26.23
C THR A 393 12.74 16.00 24.77
N VAL A 394 12.04 14.92 24.43
CA VAL A 394 11.86 14.49 23.04
C VAL A 394 10.66 15.23 22.47
N VAL A 395 10.85 15.81 21.29
CA VAL A 395 9.85 16.58 20.56
C VAL A 395 9.66 15.91 19.20
N SER A 396 8.51 15.27 18.97
CA SER A 396 8.17 14.69 17.66
C SER A 396 7.53 15.75 16.78
N ALA A 397 8.10 15.95 15.59
CA ALA A 397 7.48 16.72 14.53
C ALA A 397 6.50 15.83 13.76
N SER A 398 5.20 16.08 13.92
CA SER A 398 4.10 15.31 13.31
C SER A 398 3.66 15.99 12.02
N TYR A 399 4.37 15.70 10.92
CA TYR A 399 4.10 16.33 9.62
C TYR A 399 2.73 15.95 9.07
N ARG A 400 2.29 14.70 9.27
CA ARG A 400 0.99 14.22 8.77
C ARG A 400 -0.15 15.03 9.37
N ASP A 401 -0.15 15.20 10.69
CA ASP A 401 -1.15 16.01 11.37
C ASP A 401 -1.08 17.49 10.98
N LEU A 402 0.12 18.05 10.83
CA LEU A 402 0.30 19.42 10.36
C LEU A 402 -0.26 19.63 8.95
N HIS A 403 0.01 18.70 8.04
CA HIS A 403 -0.42 18.76 6.63
C HIS A 403 -1.91 18.46 6.45
N ARG A 404 -2.55 17.87 7.46
CA ARG A 404 -4.00 17.56 7.51
C ARG A 404 -4.75 18.44 8.52
N ASN A 405 -4.12 19.50 9.02
CA ASN A 405 -4.77 20.41 9.96
C ASN A 405 -5.72 21.36 9.20
N PRO A 406 -7.04 21.35 9.49
CA PRO A 406 -8.02 22.18 8.79
C PRO A 406 -7.81 23.69 8.96
N GLN A 407 -7.04 24.12 9.97
CA GLN A 407 -6.66 25.53 10.15
C GLN A 407 -5.75 26.03 9.02
N PHE A 408 -4.90 25.17 8.47
CA PHE A 408 -3.93 25.51 7.42
C PHE A 408 -4.33 24.95 6.05
N TRP A 409 -5.16 23.90 6.04
CA TRP A 409 -5.59 23.17 4.85
C TRP A 409 -7.10 22.93 4.89
N PRO A 410 -7.95 23.85 4.36
CA PRO A 410 -9.40 23.64 4.38
C PRO A 410 -9.80 22.41 3.57
N GLU A 411 -10.74 21.60 4.05
CA GLU A 411 -11.00 20.23 3.53
C GLU A 411 -9.71 19.38 3.47
N PRO A 412 -9.01 19.19 4.61
CA PRO A 412 -7.64 18.67 4.61
C PRO A 412 -7.51 17.23 4.13
N GLU A 413 -8.58 16.43 4.20
CA GLU A 413 -8.56 15.02 3.79
C GLU A 413 -8.88 14.81 2.31
N ARG A 414 -9.41 15.84 1.63
CA ARG A 414 -9.73 15.77 0.20
C ARG A 414 -8.47 15.87 -0.64
N PHE A 415 -8.27 14.92 -1.56
CA PHE A 415 -7.24 15.01 -2.60
C PHE A 415 -7.64 16.10 -3.61
N TRP A 416 -7.05 17.28 -3.48
CA TRP A 416 -7.43 18.46 -4.27
C TRP A 416 -6.20 19.13 -4.92
N PRO A 417 -5.67 18.57 -6.03
CA PRO A 417 -4.50 19.11 -6.73
C PRO A 417 -4.61 20.58 -7.14
N GLU A 418 -5.82 21.05 -7.45
CA GLU A 418 -6.07 22.42 -7.90
C GLU A 418 -5.60 23.49 -6.90
N ARG A 419 -5.41 23.15 -5.61
CA ARG A 419 -4.76 24.05 -4.63
C ARG A 419 -3.40 24.55 -5.11
N TRP A 420 -2.66 23.72 -5.84
CA TRP A 420 -1.27 23.98 -6.23
C TRP A 420 -1.14 24.75 -7.55
N LEU A 421 -2.25 25.11 -8.17
CA LEU A 421 -2.30 25.87 -9.40
C LEU A 421 -2.40 27.39 -9.13
N ASP A 422 -2.22 28.16 -10.19
CA ASP A 422 -2.46 29.60 -10.19
C ASP A 422 -3.93 29.94 -9.85
N ASP A 423 -4.17 31.15 -9.32
CA ASP A 423 -5.45 31.57 -8.77
C ASP A 423 -6.64 31.39 -9.75
N ASP A 424 -6.42 31.62 -11.04
CA ASP A 424 -7.42 31.49 -12.11
C ASP A 424 -7.80 30.03 -12.42
N ARG A 425 -6.98 29.07 -12.01
CA ARG A 425 -7.15 27.63 -12.29
C ARG A 425 -7.41 26.78 -11.05
N ARG A 426 -7.57 27.40 -9.88
CA ARG A 426 -7.85 26.66 -8.63
C ARG A 426 -9.23 26.03 -8.55
N GLU A 427 -10.17 26.43 -9.40
CA GLU A 427 -11.54 25.86 -9.41
C GLU A 427 -12.20 25.87 -8.01
N GLY A 428 -11.99 26.95 -7.24
CA GLY A 428 -12.52 27.09 -5.88
C GLY A 428 -11.63 26.49 -4.77
N ALA A 429 -10.51 25.85 -5.11
CA ALA A 429 -9.55 25.36 -4.13
C ALA A 429 -8.87 26.53 -3.39
N PRO A 430 -8.77 26.48 -2.05
CA PRO A 430 -8.06 27.51 -1.30
C PRO A 430 -6.55 27.39 -1.52
N ALA A 431 -5.86 28.53 -1.44
CA ALA A 431 -4.42 28.59 -1.55
C ALA A 431 -3.72 27.75 -0.47
N PRO A 432 -2.58 27.10 -0.78
CA PRO A 432 -1.83 26.31 0.18
C PRO A 432 -1.09 27.22 1.18
N ASP A 433 -1.20 26.94 2.49
CA ASP A 433 -0.34 27.56 3.49
C ASP A 433 1.03 26.89 3.48
N MET A 434 1.95 27.43 2.65
CA MET A 434 3.29 26.88 2.48
C MET A 434 4.12 26.86 3.77
N ALA A 435 3.77 27.68 4.78
CA ALA A 435 4.45 27.65 6.08
C ALA A 435 4.10 26.38 6.90
N ALA A 436 3.07 25.64 6.49
CA ALA A 436 2.66 24.35 7.05
C ALA A 436 3.04 23.16 6.14
N TYR A 437 3.82 23.35 5.07
CA TYR A 437 4.17 22.30 4.11
C TYR A 437 5.64 21.84 4.27
N TYR A 438 5.82 20.61 4.75
CA TYR A 438 7.13 20.02 5.10
C TYR A 438 7.32 18.57 4.63
N PRO A 439 6.99 18.21 3.38
CA PRO A 439 7.10 16.81 2.91
C PRO A 439 8.54 16.29 2.94
N PHE A 440 9.53 17.19 2.85
CA PHE A 440 10.96 16.87 2.85
C PHE A 440 11.70 17.45 4.07
N SER A 441 10.99 17.73 5.17
CA SER A 441 11.54 18.47 6.33
C SER A 441 12.04 19.87 5.93
N ALA A 442 12.75 20.56 6.82
CA ALA A 442 13.35 21.88 6.57
C ALA A 442 14.68 22.04 7.31
N GLY A 443 15.37 23.14 7.03
CA GLY A 443 16.59 23.55 7.71
C GLY A 443 17.77 22.59 7.50
N LYS A 444 18.65 22.48 8.50
CA LYS A 444 19.88 21.68 8.40
C LYS A 444 19.59 20.20 8.19
N HIS A 445 18.41 19.74 8.62
CA HIS A 445 17.95 18.36 8.50
C HIS A 445 16.90 18.17 7.39
N SER A 446 16.82 19.07 6.40
CA SER A 446 16.07 18.83 5.16
C SER A 446 16.61 17.60 4.41
N CYS A 447 15.73 16.92 3.68
CA CYS A 447 16.09 15.79 2.83
C CYS A 447 17.19 16.19 1.85
N ILE A 448 18.26 15.40 1.78
CA ILE A 448 19.36 15.63 0.84
C ILE A 448 18.99 15.20 -0.57
N GLY A 449 18.23 14.11 -0.71
CA GLY A 449 17.80 13.53 -1.99
C GLY A 449 16.55 14.17 -2.59
N ILE A 450 16.14 15.38 -2.15
CA ILE A 450 14.89 16.02 -2.59
C ILE A 450 14.78 16.12 -4.11
N ASN A 451 15.85 16.53 -4.81
CA ASN A 451 15.84 16.68 -6.26
C ASN A 451 15.78 15.32 -6.97
N PHE A 452 16.46 14.32 -6.44
CA PHE A 452 16.43 12.95 -6.94
C PHE A 452 15.02 12.37 -6.87
N ALA A 453 14.41 12.44 -5.67
CA ALA A 453 13.04 11.96 -5.45
C ALA A 453 12.03 12.69 -6.35
N TRP A 454 12.16 14.01 -6.52
CA TRP A 454 11.30 14.75 -7.44
C TRP A 454 11.45 14.31 -8.90
N ALA A 455 12.67 14.07 -9.38
CA ALA A 455 12.88 13.58 -10.74
C ALA A 455 12.29 12.18 -10.92
N GLU A 456 12.55 11.28 -9.97
CA GLU A 456 12.06 9.91 -10.01
C GLU A 456 10.53 9.82 -9.98
N VAL A 457 9.87 10.46 -8.99
CA VAL A 457 8.40 10.48 -8.88
C VAL A 457 7.75 11.07 -10.14
N ARG A 458 8.32 12.15 -10.69
CA ARG A 458 7.84 12.78 -11.93
C ARG A 458 7.96 11.85 -13.12
N MET A 459 9.13 11.27 -13.34
CA MET A 459 9.38 10.42 -14.50
C MET A 459 8.52 9.16 -14.44
N VAL A 460 8.46 8.48 -13.29
CA VAL A 460 7.65 7.27 -13.15
C VAL A 460 6.16 7.58 -13.35
N ALA A 461 5.61 8.59 -12.63
CA ALA A 461 4.20 8.91 -12.74
C ALA A 461 3.81 9.39 -14.14
N ALA A 462 4.57 10.32 -14.75
CA ALA A 462 4.24 10.86 -16.07
C ALA A 462 4.31 9.77 -17.15
N ASN A 463 5.32 8.90 -17.13
CA ASN A 463 5.48 7.88 -18.17
C ASN A 463 4.50 6.72 -18.06
N LEU A 464 4.11 6.33 -16.85
CA LEU A 464 3.13 5.28 -16.65
C LEU A 464 1.70 5.77 -16.98
N PHE A 465 1.27 6.92 -16.45
CA PHE A 465 -0.08 7.44 -16.74
C PHE A 465 -0.26 7.96 -18.18
N ALA A 466 0.82 8.31 -18.88
CA ALA A 466 0.74 8.65 -20.30
C ALA A 466 0.53 7.43 -21.22
N ARG A 467 0.85 6.21 -20.73
CA ARG A 467 0.81 4.97 -21.52
C ARG A 467 -0.31 4.03 -21.12
N TYR A 468 -0.70 4.05 -19.84
CA TYR A 468 -1.63 3.08 -19.28
C TYR A 468 -2.73 3.79 -18.47
N ASP A 469 -3.94 3.24 -18.54
CA ASP A 469 -5.01 3.56 -17.61
C ASP A 469 -5.00 2.54 -16.46
N PHE A 470 -4.91 3.04 -15.22
CA PHE A 470 -4.84 2.21 -14.02
C PHE A 470 -6.17 2.24 -13.28
N ASP A 471 -6.64 1.07 -12.83
CA ASP A 471 -7.80 0.93 -11.97
C ASP A 471 -7.46 0.07 -10.74
N GLU A 472 -8.07 0.40 -9.60
CA GLU A 472 -7.94 -0.39 -8.37
C GLU A 472 -8.74 -1.70 -8.50
N MET A 473 -8.14 -2.83 -8.13
CA MET A 473 -8.88 -4.07 -7.99
C MET A 473 -9.89 -3.95 -6.85
N ALA A 474 -11.14 -4.36 -7.08
CA ALA A 474 -12.18 -4.27 -6.07
C ALA A 474 -11.81 -5.02 -4.77
N ASN A 475 -12.13 -4.42 -3.62
CA ASN A 475 -11.99 -4.99 -2.27
C ASN A 475 -10.55 -5.11 -1.74
N GLN A 476 -9.63 -4.24 -2.16
CA GLN A 476 -8.32 -4.13 -1.52
C GLN A 476 -8.46 -3.52 -0.11
N ALA A 477 -7.97 -4.23 0.92
CA ALA A 477 -7.94 -3.71 2.28
C ALA A 477 -6.65 -2.89 2.49
N ILE A 478 -6.73 -1.58 2.33
CA ILE A 478 -5.58 -0.67 2.49
C ILE A 478 -5.43 -0.31 3.97
N ASP A 479 -4.34 -0.75 4.59
CA ASP A 479 -3.94 -0.34 5.93
C ASP A 479 -2.49 0.13 5.92
N TYR A 480 -2.22 1.29 6.54
CA TYR A 480 -0.88 1.86 6.59
C TYR A 480 -0.18 1.51 7.90
N ARG A 481 1.09 1.08 7.81
CA ARG A 481 2.01 0.92 8.93
C ARG A 481 3.11 1.94 8.80
N GLN A 482 3.42 2.63 9.88
CA GLN A 482 4.56 3.53 9.94
C GLN A 482 5.63 2.98 10.89
N TYR A 483 6.74 2.55 10.31
CA TYR A 483 7.97 2.31 11.04
C TYR A 483 8.85 3.57 10.96
N ILE A 484 9.89 3.56 10.13
CA ILE A 484 10.60 4.79 9.75
C ILE A 484 9.78 5.54 8.70
N THR A 485 9.30 4.79 7.72
CA THR A 485 8.48 5.21 6.60
C THR A 485 7.09 4.59 6.73
N MET A 486 6.12 5.20 6.06
CA MET A 486 4.79 4.66 5.86
C MET A 486 4.84 3.58 4.77
N GLN A 487 4.34 2.40 5.11
CA GLN A 487 4.28 1.21 4.27
C GLN A 487 2.84 0.71 4.22
N PHE A 488 2.46 0.05 3.14
CA PHE A 488 1.23 -0.73 3.09
C PHE A 488 1.44 -1.98 3.94
N LYS A 489 0.54 -2.22 4.90
CA LYS A 489 0.49 -3.50 5.61
C LYS A 489 0.21 -4.57 4.57
N ASP A 490 1.11 -5.54 4.46
CA ASP A 490 1.04 -6.68 3.54
C ASP A 490 -0.42 -7.07 3.26
N GLY A 491 -0.84 -6.63 2.08
CA GLY A 491 -2.19 -6.76 1.58
C GLY A 491 -2.12 -7.27 0.17
N SER A 492 -1.26 -8.26 -0.10
CA SER A 492 -1.39 -9.07 -1.30
C SER A 492 -2.63 -9.94 -1.14
N TRP A 493 -3.80 -9.31 -1.22
CA TRP A 493 -5.03 -10.01 -1.55
C TRP A 493 -4.96 -10.30 -3.03
N LYS A 494 -4.07 -11.24 -3.39
CA LYS A 494 -4.13 -11.88 -4.68
C LYS A 494 -5.54 -12.43 -4.81
N PRO A 495 -6.24 -12.16 -5.93
CA PRO A 495 -7.47 -12.86 -6.21
C PRO A 495 -7.25 -14.35 -5.96
N LEU A 496 -8.14 -14.98 -5.20
CA LEU A 496 -8.15 -16.42 -5.00
C LEU A 496 -8.22 -17.08 -6.38
N SER A 497 -7.12 -17.69 -6.80
CA SER A 497 -7.02 -18.35 -8.09
C SER A 497 -7.47 -19.81 -7.99
N PHE A 498 -8.36 -20.23 -8.89
CA PHE A 498 -8.83 -21.60 -9.03
C PHE A 498 -8.04 -22.29 -10.15
N HIS A 499 -6.93 -22.94 -9.79
CA HIS A 499 -5.95 -23.47 -10.75
C HIS A 499 -6.54 -24.38 -11.84
N ALA A 500 -7.54 -25.19 -11.53
CA ALA A 500 -8.14 -26.10 -12.51
C ALA A 500 -9.00 -25.38 -13.56
N SER A 501 -9.59 -24.23 -13.22
CA SER A 501 -10.49 -23.48 -14.10
C SER A 501 -9.90 -22.19 -14.66
N GLY A 502 -8.75 -21.74 -14.12
CA GLY A 502 -8.14 -20.45 -14.44
C GLY A 502 -8.91 -19.24 -13.91
N ARG A 503 -10.02 -19.44 -13.20
CA ARG A 503 -10.87 -18.35 -12.70
C ARG A 503 -10.32 -17.76 -11.41
N THR A 504 -10.73 -16.53 -11.11
CA THR A 504 -10.33 -15.80 -9.90
C THR A 504 -11.55 -15.32 -9.11
N ALA A 505 -11.39 -15.15 -7.80
CA ALA A 505 -12.35 -14.50 -6.91
C ALA A 505 -11.64 -13.50 -5.99
N PRO A 506 -12.26 -12.40 -5.55
CA PRO A 506 -11.59 -11.36 -4.79
C PRO A 506 -11.23 -11.81 -3.36
N ASN A 507 -11.91 -12.85 -2.83
CA ASN A 507 -11.61 -13.45 -1.54
C ASN A 507 -12.23 -14.86 -1.41
N ARG A 508 -12.02 -15.50 -0.25
CA ARG A 508 -12.48 -16.86 0.07
C ARG A 508 -13.91 -16.97 0.60
N PHE A 509 -14.63 -15.87 0.78
CA PHE A 509 -16.01 -15.94 1.31
C PHE A 509 -16.94 -16.47 0.23
N LEU A 510 -17.70 -17.50 0.59
CA LEU A 510 -18.61 -18.22 -0.30
C LEU A 510 -20.05 -18.03 0.18
N LYS A 511 -20.91 -17.50 -0.68
CA LYS A 511 -22.35 -17.73 -0.56
C LYS A 511 -22.65 -19.08 -1.19
N GLY A 512 -23.03 -20.03 -0.33
CA GLY A 512 -23.41 -21.38 -0.75
C GLY A 512 -24.70 -21.40 -1.55
N ALA A 513 -24.94 -22.51 -2.26
CA ALA A 513 -26.16 -22.68 -3.02
C ALA A 513 -27.41 -22.69 -2.13
N MET A 514 -28.47 -22.06 -2.62
CA MET A 514 -29.75 -21.91 -1.92
C MET A 514 -30.91 -22.17 -2.88
N SER A 515 -32.14 -22.04 -2.40
CA SER A 515 -33.31 -21.85 -3.26
C SER A 515 -33.90 -20.49 -2.91
N GLU A 516 -33.57 -19.45 -3.68
CA GLU A 516 -33.97 -18.07 -3.35
C GLU A 516 -35.47 -17.83 -3.50
N ARG A 517 -36.15 -18.63 -4.36
CA ARG A 517 -37.60 -18.57 -4.60
C ARG A 517 -38.09 -17.19 -5.12
N LEU A 518 -37.25 -16.52 -5.91
CA LEU A 518 -37.50 -15.19 -6.49
C LEU A 518 -37.54 -15.21 -8.03
N ALA A 519 -37.84 -16.34 -8.64
CA ALA A 519 -38.14 -16.40 -10.07
C ALA A 519 -39.65 -16.48 -10.30
N SER A 520 -40.09 -16.20 -11.54
CA SER A 520 -41.49 -16.28 -11.93
C SER A 520 -42.10 -17.66 -11.64
N TRP A 521 -43.36 -17.66 -11.22
CA TRP A 521 -44.14 -18.87 -11.00
C TRP A 521 -45.49 -18.74 -11.69
N ASP A 522 -45.88 -19.77 -12.43
CA ASP A 522 -47.18 -19.88 -13.07
C ASP A 522 -47.70 -21.33 -12.92
N PRO A 523 -49.01 -21.57 -12.70
CA PRO A 523 -49.56 -22.92 -12.68
C PRO A 523 -49.27 -23.74 -13.95
N GLN A 524 -49.11 -23.10 -15.11
CA GLN A 524 -48.65 -23.70 -16.36
C GLN A 524 -47.13 -23.46 -16.55
N PRO A 525 -46.36 -24.46 -16.97
CA PRO A 525 -44.89 -24.39 -16.95
C PRO A 525 -44.25 -23.44 -17.98
N VAL A 526 -45.03 -22.83 -18.87
CA VAL A 526 -44.54 -22.05 -20.03
C VAL A 526 -43.68 -20.85 -19.61
N ASP A 527 -44.08 -20.15 -18.54
CA ASP A 527 -43.41 -18.92 -18.08
C ASP A 527 -42.74 -19.06 -16.70
N ARG A 528 -42.56 -20.30 -16.19
CA ARG A 528 -41.89 -20.54 -14.90
C ARG A 528 -40.38 -20.29 -14.97
N GLY A 529 -39.81 -19.76 -13.89
CA GLY A 529 -38.37 -19.70 -13.66
C GLY A 529 -37.61 -18.60 -14.39
N VAL A 530 -38.29 -17.53 -14.83
CA VAL A 530 -37.65 -16.30 -15.28
C VAL A 530 -37.20 -15.50 -14.03
N PRO A 531 -35.91 -15.19 -13.87
CA PRO A 531 -35.42 -14.39 -12.73
C PRO A 531 -36.16 -13.07 -12.58
N SER A 532 -36.45 -12.66 -11.33
CA SER A 532 -37.04 -11.34 -11.06
C SER A 532 -35.98 -10.25 -10.84
N PRO A 533 -36.37 -8.96 -10.90
CA PRO A 533 -35.48 -7.86 -10.51
C PRO A 533 -34.98 -7.97 -9.06
N GLU A 534 -35.81 -8.42 -8.14
CA GLU A 534 -35.46 -8.63 -6.72
C GLU A 534 -34.39 -9.70 -6.57
N LEU A 535 -34.41 -10.74 -7.43
CA LEU A 535 -33.34 -11.72 -7.46
C LEU A 535 -32.01 -11.08 -7.90
N ALA A 536 -32.02 -10.19 -8.90
CA ALA A 536 -30.82 -9.47 -9.29
C ALA A 536 -30.30 -8.56 -8.16
N GLU A 537 -31.19 -7.81 -7.50
CA GLU A 537 -30.83 -6.97 -6.36
C GLU A 537 -30.20 -7.79 -5.22
N LEU A 538 -30.74 -8.97 -4.91
CA LEU A 538 -30.17 -9.86 -3.88
C LEU A 538 -28.71 -10.24 -4.18
N TYR A 539 -28.39 -10.56 -5.43
CA TYR A 539 -27.00 -10.86 -5.82
C TYR A 539 -26.10 -9.62 -5.80
N GLU A 540 -26.63 -8.44 -6.13
CA GLU A 540 -25.90 -7.18 -5.96
C GLU A 540 -25.60 -6.91 -4.48
N VAL A 541 -26.55 -7.14 -3.58
CA VAL A 541 -26.36 -6.96 -2.13
C VAL A 541 -25.26 -7.88 -1.59
N TRP A 542 -25.21 -9.14 -2.01
CA TRP A 542 -24.12 -10.04 -1.64
C TRP A 542 -22.76 -9.62 -2.22
N GLY A 543 -22.74 -9.13 -3.46
CA GLY A 543 -21.54 -8.55 -4.05
C GLY A 543 -21.06 -7.31 -3.26
N ARG A 544 -21.98 -6.43 -2.89
CA ARG A 544 -21.72 -5.23 -2.05
C ARG A 544 -21.22 -5.61 -0.65
N GLY A 545 -21.68 -6.74 -0.12
CA GLY A 545 -21.19 -7.35 1.11
C GLY A 545 -19.81 -8.03 0.98
N GLN A 546 -19.14 -7.89 -0.17
CA GLN A 546 -17.81 -8.42 -0.46
C GLN A 546 -17.70 -9.94 -0.37
N ILE A 547 -18.75 -10.68 -0.73
CA ILE A 547 -18.66 -12.14 -0.86
C ILE A 547 -17.95 -12.48 -2.17
N GLY A 548 -16.77 -13.12 -2.08
CA GLY A 548 -15.93 -13.37 -3.25
C GLY A 548 -16.46 -14.43 -4.22
N VAL A 549 -17.18 -15.44 -3.73
CA VAL A 549 -17.77 -16.51 -4.57
C VAL A 549 -19.27 -16.59 -4.32
N LEU A 550 -20.06 -16.42 -5.38
CA LEU A 550 -21.51 -16.48 -5.35
C LEU A 550 -21.97 -17.71 -6.13
N VAL A 551 -22.37 -18.78 -5.42
CA VAL A 551 -23.04 -19.90 -6.07
C VAL A 551 -24.52 -19.56 -6.19
N THR A 552 -25.07 -19.68 -7.40
CA THR A 552 -26.49 -19.39 -7.58
C THR A 552 -27.34 -20.36 -6.79
N GLY A 553 -28.62 -20.07 -6.61
CA GLY A 553 -29.54 -21.14 -6.27
C GLY A 553 -29.75 -22.11 -7.42
N ASN A 554 -30.58 -23.11 -7.14
CA ASN A 554 -30.90 -24.16 -8.11
C ASN A 554 -31.51 -23.56 -9.39
N VAL A 555 -30.77 -23.68 -10.49
CA VAL A 555 -31.25 -23.41 -11.84
C VAL A 555 -31.72 -24.73 -12.44
N MET A 556 -33.04 -24.90 -12.53
CA MET A 556 -33.65 -26.14 -12.96
C MET A 556 -33.53 -26.29 -14.48
N VAL A 557 -33.11 -27.46 -14.95
CA VAL A 557 -33.07 -27.76 -16.39
C VAL A 557 -34.45 -28.07 -16.99
N ASP A 558 -35.46 -28.21 -16.12
CA ASP A 558 -36.85 -28.43 -16.49
C ASP A 558 -37.78 -27.60 -15.59
N ALA A 559 -38.56 -26.70 -16.20
CA ALA A 559 -39.48 -25.81 -15.51
C ALA A 559 -40.75 -26.53 -15.01
N ALA A 560 -41.06 -27.71 -15.56
CA ALA A 560 -42.15 -28.55 -15.08
C ALA A 560 -41.78 -29.26 -13.77
N HIS A 561 -40.50 -29.51 -13.51
CA HIS A 561 -40.03 -30.31 -12.37
C HIS A 561 -39.13 -29.48 -11.42
N PRO A 562 -39.64 -28.41 -10.80
CA PRO A 562 -38.87 -27.56 -9.90
C PRO A 562 -38.62 -28.23 -8.54
N GLU A 563 -37.57 -27.82 -7.85
CA GLU A 563 -37.34 -28.18 -6.45
C GLU A 563 -38.31 -27.44 -5.52
N ALA A 564 -38.62 -26.19 -5.82
CA ALA A 564 -39.55 -25.33 -5.10
C ALA A 564 -40.17 -24.26 -6.01
N VAL A 565 -41.29 -23.69 -5.55
CA VAL A 565 -41.90 -22.51 -6.17
C VAL A 565 -40.89 -21.37 -6.26
N GLY A 566 -40.78 -20.77 -7.45
CA GLY A 566 -39.89 -19.64 -7.71
C GLY A 566 -38.42 -20.00 -7.93
N ASN A 567 -38.07 -21.27 -8.22
CA ASN A 567 -36.73 -21.58 -8.75
C ASN A 567 -36.55 -20.95 -10.14
N ALA A 568 -35.34 -20.47 -10.42
CA ALA A 568 -34.95 -20.14 -11.78
C ALA A 568 -34.88 -21.42 -12.63
N ALA A 569 -35.18 -21.32 -13.93
CA ALA A 569 -35.17 -22.47 -14.82
C ALA A 569 -34.66 -22.11 -16.22
N VAL A 570 -34.00 -23.07 -16.85
CA VAL A 570 -33.57 -23.03 -18.25
C VAL A 570 -34.10 -24.29 -18.94
N PRO A 571 -35.40 -24.31 -19.30
CA PRO A 571 -35.99 -25.44 -20.01
C PRO A 571 -35.52 -25.48 -21.47
N SER A 572 -35.68 -26.62 -22.14
CA SER A 572 -35.50 -26.72 -23.59
C SER A 572 -36.37 -25.69 -24.32
N GLY A 573 -35.79 -24.92 -25.24
CA GLY A 573 -36.48 -23.83 -25.93
C GLY A 573 -36.39 -22.46 -25.23
N ALA A 574 -35.63 -22.34 -24.15
CA ALA A 574 -35.40 -21.07 -23.44
C ALA A 574 -34.87 -19.94 -24.33
N GLU A 575 -34.15 -20.29 -25.40
CA GLU A 575 -33.63 -19.40 -26.45
C GLU A 575 -34.72 -18.60 -27.17
N ALA A 576 -35.95 -19.11 -27.22
CA ALA A 576 -37.08 -18.41 -27.83
C ALA A 576 -37.61 -17.25 -26.97
N SER A 577 -37.11 -17.07 -25.74
CA SER A 577 -37.53 -16.02 -24.80
C SER A 577 -36.41 -14.99 -24.56
N PRO A 578 -36.41 -13.86 -25.28
CA PRO A 578 -35.48 -12.75 -25.02
C PRO A 578 -35.58 -12.23 -23.58
N ARG A 579 -36.79 -12.24 -23.01
CA ARG A 579 -37.07 -11.84 -21.63
C ARG A 579 -36.29 -12.68 -20.62
N ARG A 580 -36.27 -14.00 -20.79
CA ARG A 580 -35.55 -14.92 -19.89
C ARG A 580 -34.05 -14.67 -19.96
N LEU A 581 -33.53 -14.52 -21.18
CA LEU A 581 -32.10 -14.28 -21.38
C LEU A 581 -31.65 -12.99 -20.68
N GLU A 582 -32.39 -11.90 -20.87
CA GLU A 582 -32.04 -10.63 -20.23
C GLU A 582 -32.18 -10.69 -18.70
N ALA A 583 -33.17 -11.41 -18.19
CA ALA A 583 -33.34 -11.59 -16.75
C ALA A 583 -32.16 -12.36 -16.12
N PHE A 584 -31.66 -13.42 -16.76
CA PHE A 584 -30.44 -14.12 -16.31
C PHE A 584 -29.19 -13.22 -16.43
N ARG A 585 -29.08 -12.42 -17.50
CA ARG A 585 -28.01 -11.43 -17.66
C ARG A 585 -28.03 -10.38 -16.55
N ALA A 586 -29.21 -9.90 -16.15
CA ALA A 586 -29.35 -8.94 -15.06
C ALA A 586 -28.80 -9.50 -13.74
N VAL A 587 -29.14 -10.75 -13.39
CA VAL A 587 -28.61 -11.42 -12.19
C VAL A 587 -27.09 -11.60 -12.29
N ALA A 588 -26.58 -12.05 -13.44
CA ALA A 588 -25.15 -12.24 -13.66
C ALA A 588 -24.36 -10.92 -13.55
N ARG A 589 -24.84 -9.85 -14.19
CA ARG A 589 -24.25 -8.50 -14.11
C ARG A 589 -24.29 -7.97 -12.68
N ALA A 590 -25.41 -8.13 -11.98
CA ALA A 590 -25.58 -7.68 -10.59
C ALA A 590 -24.60 -8.40 -9.64
N GLY A 591 -24.51 -9.73 -9.72
CA GLY A 591 -23.60 -10.51 -8.89
C GLY A 591 -22.11 -10.24 -9.19
N LYS A 592 -21.76 -9.98 -10.44
CA LYS A 592 -20.37 -9.69 -10.85
C LYS A 592 -19.94 -8.24 -10.64
N ARG A 593 -20.89 -7.31 -10.44
CA ARG A 593 -20.64 -5.85 -10.35
C ARG A 593 -19.51 -5.47 -9.39
N HIS A 594 -19.37 -6.23 -8.30
CA HIS A 594 -18.39 -5.98 -7.24
C HIS A 594 -17.19 -6.96 -7.27
N GLY A 595 -16.97 -7.62 -8.41
CA GLY A 595 -15.84 -8.50 -8.65
C GLY A 595 -16.05 -9.97 -8.25
N SER A 596 -17.22 -10.35 -7.74
CA SER A 596 -17.48 -11.73 -7.30
C SER A 596 -17.45 -12.74 -8.44
N LEU A 597 -16.88 -13.91 -8.18
CA LEU A 597 -17.00 -15.08 -9.05
C LEU A 597 -18.41 -15.67 -8.91
N VAL A 598 -19.22 -15.60 -9.96
CA VAL A 598 -20.56 -16.17 -9.98
C VAL A 598 -20.54 -17.56 -10.64
N ILE A 599 -21.08 -18.56 -9.95
CA ILE A 599 -21.16 -19.96 -10.41
C ILE A 599 -22.63 -20.37 -10.45
N ALA A 600 -23.14 -20.69 -11.63
CA ALA A 600 -24.52 -21.15 -11.77
C ALA A 600 -24.65 -22.63 -11.33
N GLN A 601 -25.55 -22.92 -10.39
CA GLN A 601 -25.84 -24.28 -9.95
C GLN A 601 -26.96 -24.90 -10.78
N ILE A 602 -26.58 -25.61 -11.84
CA ILE A 602 -27.52 -26.34 -12.70
C ILE A 602 -28.00 -27.60 -11.97
N SER A 603 -29.32 -27.82 -11.95
CA SER A 603 -29.97 -28.85 -11.12
C SER A 603 -30.91 -29.74 -11.94
N HIS A 604 -30.88 -31.04 -11.65
CA HIS A 604 -31.69 -32.05 -12.33
C HIS A 604 -33.15 -32.05 -11.85
N PRO A 605 -34.11 -32.49 -12.69
CA PRO A 605 -35.43 -32.88 -12.23
C PRO A 605 -35.32 -34.17 -11.41
N GLY A 606 -36.08 -34.33 -10.33
CA GLY A 606 -36.04 -35.58 -9.53
C GLY A 606 -36.16 -35.44 -8.03
N ARG A 607 -36.08 -34.23 -7.50
CA ARG A 607 -36.38 -34.01 -6.10
C ARG A 607 -37.89 -34.10 -5.87
N GLN A 608 -38.32 -34.98 -4.97
CA GLN A 608 -39.70 -34.99 -4.50
C GLN A 608 -39.98 -33.66 -3.79
N CYS A 609 -40.88 -32.86 -4.37
CA CYS A 609 -41.41 -31.63 -3.79
C CYS A 609 -42.88 -31.82 -3.40
N ASP A 610 -43.48 -30.80 -2.80
CA ASP A 610 -44.86 -30.90 -2.36
C ASP A 610 -45.81 -31.13 -3.55
N VAL A 611 -46.82 -31.99 -3.39
CA VAL A 611 -47.84 -32.29 -4.41
C VAL A 611 -48.58 -31.06 -4.94
N ARG A 612 -48.62 -29.95 -4.19
CA ARG A 612 -49.17 -28.66 -4.64
C ARG A 612 -48.29 -27.97 -5.68
N VAL A 613 -47.02 -28.32 -5.75
CA VAL A 613 -46.01 -27.74 -6.64
C VAL A 613 -45.82 -28.61 -7.87
N GLN A 614 -45.73 -29.94 -7.70
CA GLN A 614 -45.68 -30.92 -8.77
C GLN A 614 -46.52 -32.16 -8.38
N PRO A 615 -47.76 -32.29 -8.90
CA PRO A 615 -48.62 -33.44 -8.63
C PRO A 615 -48.26 -34.70 -9.43
N ASP A 616 -47.58 -34.56 -10.57
CA ASP A 616 -47.23 -35.65 -11.48
C ASP A 616 -45.95 -36.38 -11.05
N PRO A 617 -45.76 -37.66 -11.45
CA PRO A 617 -44.63 -38.46 -10.99
C PRO A 617 -43.31 -37.87 -11.49
N VAL A 618 -42.52 -37.35 -10.55
CA VAL A 618 -41.20 -36.79 -10.81
C VAL A 618 -40.24 -37.90 -11.23
N VAL A 619 -39.56 -37.73 -12.36
CA VAL A 619 -38.48 -38.62 -12.83
C VAL A 619 -37.38 -38.68 -11.78
N SER A 620 -37.20 -39.82 -11.11
CA SER A 620 -36.29 -39.98 -9.98
C SER A 620 -35.35 -41.17 -10.17
N ALA A 621 -34.25 -41.21 -9.42
CA ALA A 621 -33.39 -42.40 -9.37
C ALA A 621 -34.08 -43.63 -8.75
N SER A 622 -35.23 -43.44 -8.10
CA SER A 622 -36.02 -44.48 -7.44
C SER A 622 -37.51 -44.09 -7.42
N ASP A 623 -38.38 -45.09 -7.47
CA ASP A 623 -39.84 -44.98 -7.34
C ASP A 623 -40.34 -44.98 -5.88
N VAL A 624 -39.41 -44.89 -4.91
CA VAL A 624 -39.72 -44.83 -3.48
C VAL A 624 -40.35 -43.48 -3.13
N GLN A 625 -41.64 -43.53 -2.76
CA GLN A 625 -42.37 -42.37 -2.28
C GLN A 625 -42.01 -42.05 -0.82
N LEU A 626 -41.79 -40.77 -0.53
CA LEU A 626 -41.69 -40.29 0.85
C LEU A 626 -43.07 -40.33 1.50
N GLN A 627 -43.25 -41.25 2.45
CA GLN A 627 -44.50 -41.44 3.19
C GLN A 627 -44.59 -40.48 4.39
N GLY A 628 -45.79 -39.94 4.65
CA GLY A 628 -46.06 -39.06 5.79
C GLY A 628 -46.16 -37.58 5.43
N THR A 629 -46.42 -36.75 6.44
CA THR A 629 -46.43 -35.28 6.32
C THR A 629 -45.19 -34.73 7.00
N VAL A 630 -44.25 -34.18 6.22
CA VAL A 630 -43.02 -33.59 6.75
C VAL A 630 -43.15 -32.07 6.65
N MET A 631 -43.16 -31.38 7.79
CA MET A 631 -43.34 -29.91 7.85
C MET A 631 -44.56 -29.39 7.07
N GLY A 632 -45.67 -30.15 7.07
CA GLY A 632 -46.89 -29.80 6.34
C GLY A 632 -46.85 -30.09 4.83
N MET A 633 -45.77 -30.72 4.33
CA MET A 633 -45.66 -31.13 2.94
C MET A 633 -46.08 -32.58 2.73
N ARG A 634 -46.72 -32.84 1.59
CA ARG A 634 -47.06 -34.18 1.09
C ARG A 634 -46.35 -34.42 -0.23
N PHE A 635 -45.85 -35.63 -0.45
CA PHE A 635 -45.03 -35.95 -1.63
C PHE A 635 -45.75 -36.94 -2.55
N GLY A 636 -45.75 -36.65 -3.85
CA GLY A 636 -46.25 -37.58 -4.87
C GLY A 636 -45.35 -38.80 -5.00
N LYS A 637 -45.88 -39.92 -5.52
CA LYS A 637 -45.06 -41.10 -5.80
C LYS A 637 -44.22 -40.83 -7.06
N PRO A 638 -42.87 -40.81 -6.99
CA PRO A 638 -42.05 -40.67 -8.17
C PRO A 638 -42.04 -41.99 -8.96
N HIS A 639 -41.59 -41.95 -10.22
CA HIS A 639 -41.22 -43.16 -10.95
C HIS A 639 -39.70 -43.21 -11.17
N ALA A 640 -39.18 -44.43 -11.27
CA ALA A 640 -37.78 -44.66 -11.60
C ALA A 640 -37.52 -44.23 -13.05
N ALA A 641 -36.48 -43.43 -13.24
CA ALA A 641 -36.12 -42.87 -14.53
C ALA A 641 -35.83 -43.96 -15.57
N GLN A 642 -36.49 -43.86 -16.71
CA GLN A 642 -36.24 -44.71 -17.87
C GLN A 642 -35.02 -44.23 -18.65
N ARG A 643 -34.43 -45.08 -19.50
CA ARG A 643 -33.22 -44.74 -20.26
C ARG A 643 -33.42 -43.50 -21.13
N GLU A 644 -34.58 -43.39 -21.74
CA GLU A 644 -34.97 -42.28 -22.61
C GLU A 644 -35.07 -40.96 -21.82
N GLU A 645 -35.57 -41.03 -20.58
CA GLU A 645 -35.66 -39.88 -19.68
C GLU A 645 -34.29 -39.45 -19.18
N LEU A 646 -33.40 -40.40 -18.86
CA LEU A 646 -32.01 -40.12 -18.53
C LEU A 646 -31.29 -39.43 -19.70
N SER A 647 -31.45 -39.93 -20.92
CA SER A 647 -30.90 -39.29 -22.12
C SER A 647 -31.43 -37.86 -22.30
N ARG A 648 -32.73 -37.63 -22.05
CA ARG A 648 -33.32 -36.29 -22.10
C ARG A 648 -32.73 -35.36 -21.04
N ILE A 649 -32.58 -35.83 -19.79
CA ILE A 649 -32.00 -35.05 -18.70
C ILE A 649 -30.57 -34.63 -19.06
N VAL A 650 -29.75 -35.55 -19.59
CA VAL A 650 -28.39 -35.24 -20.04
C VAL A 650 -28.40 -34.12 -21.10
N GLN A 651 -29.29 -34.19 -22.09
CA GLN A 651 -29.43 -33.14 -23.10
C GLN A 651 -29.86 -31.80 -22.50
N GLN A 652 -30.78 -31.81 -21.53
CA GLN A 652 -31.22 -30.61 -20.84
C GLN A 652 -30.08 -29.95 -20.02
N PHE A 653 -29.21 -30.75 -19.39
CA PHE A 653 -28.01 -30.22 -18.73
C PHE A 653 -27.05 -29.57 -19.72
N GLN A 654 -26.79 -30.21 -20.86
CA GLN A 654 -25.95 -29.65 -21.92
C GLN A 654 -26.53 -28.33 -22.43
N HIS A 655 -27.84 -28.29 -22.68
CA HIS A 655 -28.54 -27.10 -23.11
C HIS A 655 -28.44 -25.96 -22.07
N ALA A 656 -28.75 -26.25 -20.80
CA ALA A 656 -28.70 -25.24 -19.75
C ALA A 656 -27.29 -24.68 -19.53
N ALA A 657 -26.26 -25.53 -19.62
CA ALA A 657 -24.86 -25.09 -19.55
C ALA A 657 -24.51 -24.14 -20.69
N ALA A 658 -24.80 -24.51 -21.94
CA ALA A 658 -24.54 -23.67 -23.10
C ALA A 658 -25.31 -22.34 -23.05
N TYR A 659 -26.57 -22.37 -22.60
CA TYR A 659 -27.38 -21.16 -22.43
C TYR A 659 -26.77 -20.20 -21.40
N LEU A 660 -26.29 -20.73 -20.27
CA LEU A 660 -25.68 -19.92 -19.21
C LEU A 660 -24.27 -19.41 -19.58
N GLU A 661 -23.58 -20.05 -20.52
CA GLU A 661 -22.36 -19.47 -21.11
C GLU A 661 -22.69 -18.23 -21.94
N ILE A 662 -23.75 -18.26 -22.77
CA ILE A 662 -24.22 -17.10 -23.56
C ILE A 662 -24.65 -15.93 -22.65
N VAL A 663 -25.19 -16.22 -21.47
CA VAL A 663 -25.53 -15.20 -20.45
C VAL A 663 -24.29 -14.44 -19.99
N VAL A 664 -23.12 -15.07 -20.00
CA VAL A 664 -21.87 -14.53 -19.45
C VAL A 664 -21.02 -13.79 -20.49
N GLU A 665 -21.14 -14.13 -21.78
CA GLU A 665 -20.31 -13.58 -22.87
C GLU A 665 -20.75 -12.19 -23.40
N ALA A 666 -21.85 -11.61 -22.89
CA ALA A 666 -22.41 -10.32 -23.32
C ALA A 666 -22.62 -9.36 -22.15
#